data_AF-A0A182FVL6-F1
#
_entry.id   AF-A0A182FVL6-F1
#
_cell.length_a   1.000
_cell.length_b   1.000
_cell.length_c   1.000
_cell.angle_alpha   90.00
_cell.angle_beta   90.00
_cell.angle_gamma   90.00
#
_symmetry.space_group_name_H-M   'P 1'
#
loop_
_entity.id
_entity.type
_entity.pdbx_description
1 polymer ?
#
loop_
_entity_poly.entity_id
_entity_poly.type
_entity_poly.pdbx_seq_one_letter_code
_entity_poly.pdbx_strand_id
1 'polypeptide(L)'
;MKGTLCLLVALLSTSSLVSARDLRHEIPAEVPEVRLGAGFATACSIRMTGDLPRPQPLILRPGTDQFRYPATDNGLLQLNAGETLELACQQGFALFPGKSTITVSCVLNDQFNYDSQMFPFRDFACTENWLSTARRTAQRCFNGATIVQIGFQVGSRFPRFLEVCHDEVTLDNHYVVHEFTPANAGFQQGVPRPGWYQGDFYTGININGLYTVNTQRATVATILNSQARADAIVQGTENGVFMARGHIAARADFIYGTQQNGTFWFLNAAPQWQTFNEGNWERIESSAKRFVASRNINVRVYGGTYGVQTQADGNGDHRQIFLDFNANGRTRVRAPKVYYKILHNEAQNSGIVLIGVNNIHISLEEIRRDYIFCTDVSSRIGWINWERENLLLGYSYACEVNEFNRVTGHLPNLNHEKPPKQKLRHSVPVSCSVNFTALPGPEQPLILIPTTEKFLYPLDETRKLEFTKGQPVELACREGFKAFPMIREITVECESGVQFRYGGQLFSISDLSCTNYWLSSARVTQRRCYNDSVIVQVGFNLEGSNRWINVFDVCYDEKLYHTHYVLHKMTRANGGYQSGNPRPGWFQGDFYQGVNINNLYTVNKQRETLAIILGSQTRADELVQTTDNGIYMARGHIAARADFVYGTEQNATFWFLNAAPQWQNFNGVNWERVESSIRDFVGGRDLELTVYSGTYGVQKLADGNGDYQEVMLDFDPTEGRQRVPAPALYYKILHDERNNAGIAIIGVNNVHINGTELRDYLVCDDIGDKVEWIDWQRRNFTIGYCYACDVNQFNAAIGKPHPHLNVARLLTSGAVPTIGSLSLGALLAALLLLLHGGLFATC
;
A
#
# COMPACT_ATOMS: atom_id res chain seq x y z
N MET A 1 -52.45 -42.49 41.56
CA MET A 1 -53.63 -42.52 42.46
C MET A 1 -53.57 -41.34 43.43
N LYS A 2 -54.70 -40.97 44.02
CA LYS A 2 -54.90 -39.95 45.08
C LYS A 2 -53.78 -40.01 46.16
N GLY A 3 -53.33 -38.93 46.80
CA GLY A 3 -53.62 -37.49 46.71
C GLY A 3 -53.02 -36.74 47.93
N THR A 4 -52.85 -35.41 47.82
CA THR A 4 -53.03 -34.33 48.86
C THR A 4 -52.71 -34.60 50.35
N LEU A 5 -52.12 -33.69 51.15
CA LEU A 5 -52.27 -32.22 51.28
C LEU A 5 -51.22 -31.63 52.27
N CYS A 6 -51.24 -30.30 52.48
CA CYS A 6 -50.78 -29.54 53.68
C CYS A 6 -49.27 -29.19 53.82
N LEU A 7 -48.87 -27.98 54.26
CA LEU A 7 -49.57 -26.68 54.42
C LEU A 7 -48.54 -25.50 54.62
N LEU A 8 -49.02 -24.27 54.34
CA LEU A 8 -48.58 -22.92 54.81
C LEU A 8 -47.27 -22.34 54.25
N VAL A 9 -47.22 -21.18 53.54
CA VAL A 9 -48.01 -19.92 53.47
C VAL A 9 -47.89 -19.00 54.68
N ALA A 10 -47.12 -17.92 54.51
CA ALA A 10 -47.35 -16.57 55.05
C ALA A 10 -46.30 -15.57 54.48
N LEU A 11 -46.56 -14.29 54.18
CA LEU A 11 -47.78 -13.48 54.01
C LEU A 11 -47.39 -12.18 53.25
N LEU A 12 -48.27 -11.68 52.36
CA LEU A 12 -48.62 -10.25 52.16
C LEU A 12 -47.55 -9.20 51.70
N SER A 13 -47.87 -8.10 50.99
CA SER A 13 -49.16 -7.63 50.45
C SER A 13 -49.05 -6.50 49.41
N THR A 14 -49.93 -6.55 48.39
CA THR A 14 -50.78 -5.45 47.80
C THR A 14 -50.10 -4.23 47.15
N SER A 15 -50.26 -4.01 45.83
CA SER A 15 -51.37 -3.28 45.11
C SER A 15 -51.25 -1.74 45.25
N SER A 16 -51.83 -0.81 44.46
CA SER A 16 -52.90 -0.73 43.43
C SER A 16 -52.91 0.73 42.87
N LEU A 17 -53.45 1.16 41.72
CA LEU A 17 -54.10 0.55 40.52
C LEU A 17 -54.21 1.61 39.37
N VAL A 18 -54.04 1.19 38.12
CA VAL A 18 -54.85 1.53 36.89
C VAL A 18 -55.41 2.95 36.64
N SER A 19 -55.19 3.49 35.43
CA SER A 19 -56.21 3.92 34.42
C SER A 19 -55.52 4.63 33.24
N ALA A 20 -55.53 4.24 31.95
CA ALA A 20 -56.49 3.59 31.03
C ALA A 20 -57.24 4.56 30.08
N ARG A 21 -57.00 4.40 28.76
CA ARG A 21 -57.94 4.39 27.61
C ARG A 21 -57.10 4.45 26.31
N ASP A 22 -57.07 3.48 25.41
CA ASP A 22 -58.09 2.63 24.76
C ASP A 22 -58.73 3.28 23.51
N LEU A 23 -58.58 2.58 22.38
CA LEU A 23 -59.48 2.58 21.21
C LEU A 23 -59.08 1.39 20.30
N ARG A 24 -59.90 0.33 20.30
CA ARG A 24 -59.84 -0.78 19.34
C ARG A 24 -60.96 -0.67 18.32
N HIS A 25 -60.66 -0.83 17.04
CA HIS A 25 -61.47 -1.32 15.89
C HIS A 25 -60.51 -1.29 14.67
N GLU A 26 -60.39 -2.23 13.74
CA GLU A 26 -60.85 -3.62 13.57
C GLU A 26 -59.77 -4.34 12.70
N ILE A 27 -59.56 -5.64 12.87
CA ILE A 27 -58.73 -6.46 11.96
C ILE A 27 -59.49 -7.76 11.65
N PRO A 28 -59.86 -8.02 10.39
CA PRO A 28 -60.18 -9.36 9.91
C PRO A 28 -58.90 -10.16 9.66
N ALA A 29 -58.91 -11.44 10.04
CA ALA A 29 -57.87 -12.43 9.71
C ALA A 29 -57.95 -12.80 8.19
N GLU A 30 -56.96 -13.42 7.53
CA GLU A 30 -56.23 -14.64 7.91
C GLU A 30 -54.90 -14.86 7.13
N VAL A 31 -53.93 -15.53 7.79
CA VAL A 31 -52.99 -16.56 7.24
C VAL A 31 -51.77 -16.12 6.36
N PRO A 32 -50.56 -16.76 6.45
CA PRO A 32 -49.96 -17.63 7.50
C PRO A 32 -48.63 -17.07 8.09
N GLU A 33 -47.98 -17.86 8.94
CA GLU A 33 -46.62 -17.63 9.48
C GLU A 33 -45.58 -17.28 8.39
N VAL A 34 -44.95 -16.12 8.49
CA VAL A 34 -43.70 -15.84 7.76
C VAL A 34 -42.54 -16.48 8.51
N ARG A 35 -41.98 -17.55 7.92
CA ARG A 35 -40.70 -18.12 8.34
C ARG A 35 -39.65 -17.00 8.43
N LEU A 36 -38.98 -16.85 9.56
CA LEU A 36 -37.80 -15.98 9.71
C LEU A 36 -36.61 -16.58 8.96
N GLY A 37 -36.68 -16.41 7.64
CA GLY A 37 -35.71 -16.86 6.64
C GLY A 37 -35.70 -15.86 5.47
N ALA A 38 -35.72 -14.56 5.79
CA ALA A 38 -35.52 -13.51 4.81
C ALA A 38 -34.03 -13.50 4.40
N GLY A 39 -33.70 -14.31 3.40
CA GLY A 39 -32.38 -14.25 2.78
C GLY A 39 -32.13 -12.87 2.20
N PHE A 40 -30.95 -12.31 2.45
CA PHE A 40 -30.47 -11.12 1.74
C PHE A 40 -30.59 -11.37 0.22
N ALA A 41 -31.08 -10.37 -0.52
CA ALA A 41 -31.19 -10.47 -1.97
C ALA A 41 -29.83 -10.86 -2.57
N THR A 42 -29.80 -11.97 -3.30
CA THR A 42 -28.53 -12.62 -3.68
C THR A 42 -27.80 -11.75 -4.69
N ALA A 43 -26.60 -11.28 -4.35
CA ALA A 43 -25.76 -10.50 -5.26
C ALA A 43 -25.55 -11.25 -6.60
N CYS A 44 -25.49 -10.52 -7.71
CA CYS A 44 -25.13 -11.13 -8.98
C CYS A 44 -23.61 -11.36 -9.06
N SER A 45 -23.22 -12.42 -9.75
CA SER A 45 -21.83 -12.83 -9.91
C SER A 45 -21.61 -13.39 -11.31
N ILE A 46 -20.77 -12.71 -12.10
CA ILE A 46 -20.42 -13.09 -13.47
C ILE A 46 -18.95 -13.53 -13.48
N ARG A 47 -18.64 -14.79 -13.83
CA ARG A 47 -17.25 -15.22 -14.03
C ARG A 47 -16.69 -14.62 -15.32
N MET A 48 -15.52 -14.00 -15.24
CA MET A 48 -14.77 -13.50 -16.40
C MET A 48 -14.49 -14.61 -17.41
N THR A 49 -14.28 -15.85 -16.94
CA THR A 49 -14.18 -17.04 -17.79
C THR A 49 -15.43 -17.92 -17.61
N GLY A 50 -16.18 -18.13 -18.69
CA GLY A 50 -17.32 -19.06 -18.73
C GLY A 50 -18.70 -18.42 -18.85
N ASP A 51 -18.94 -17.28 -18.19
CA ASP A 51 -20.28 -16.64 -18.16
C ASP A 51 -20.41 -15.44 -19.11
N LEU A 52 -19.30 -14.89 -19.59
CA LEU A 52 -19.34 -13.76 -20.52
C LEU A 52 -19.85 -14.21 -21.90
N PRO A 53 -20.84 -13.51 -22.49
CA PRO A 53 -21.42 -13.85 -23.79
C PRO A 53 -20.41 -13.78 -24.93
N ARG A 54 -20.72 -14.46 -26.04
CA ARG A 54 -19.92 -14.50 -27.27
C ARG A 54 -20.84 -14.43 -28.50
N PRO A 55 -20.72 -13.42 -29.38
CA PRO A 55 -19.88 -12.22 -29.29
C PRO A 55 -20.14 -11.35 -28.04
N GLN A 56 -19.09 -10.74 -27.51
CA GLN A 56 -19.10 -10.06 -26.22
C GLN A 56 -19.44 -8.56 -26.36
N PRO A 57 -20.38 -8.00 -25.56
CA PRO A 57 -20.62 -6.56 -25.48
C PRO A 57 -19.53 -5.87 -24.65
N LEU A 58 -19.44 -4.55 -24.78
CA LEU A 58 -18.71 -3.75 -23.79
C LEU A 58 -19.52 -3.75 -22.48
N ILE A 59 -18.82 -3.85 -21.34
CA ILE A 59 -19.42 -3.81 -20.00
C ILE A 59 -18.98 -2.50 -19.34
N LEU A 60 -19.88 -1.53 -19.31
CA LEU A 60 -19.62 -0.15 -18.93
C LEU A 60 -20.37 0.24 -17.65
N ARG A 61 -19.83 1.22 -16.94
CA ARG A 61 -20.59 1.96 -15.91
C ARG A 61 -21.60 2.87 -16.63
N PRO A 62 -22.91 2.78 -16.33
CA PRO A 62 -23.96 3.45 -17.10
C PRO A 62 -23.71 4.94 -17.37
N GLY A 63 -23.77 5.33 -18.64
CA GLY A 63 -23.65 6.73 -19.08
C GLY A 63 -22.22 7.29 -19.11
N THR A 64 -21.19 6.48 -18.81
CA THR A 64 -19.79 6.93 -18.72
C THR A 64 -18.89 6.30 -19.79
N ASP A 65 -17.66 6.80 -19.92
CA ASP A 65 -16.61 6.18 -20.77
C ASP A 65 -15.84 5.07 -20.03
N GLN A 66 -16.27 4.69 -18.82
CA GLN A 66 -15.55 3.75 -17.94
C GLN A 66 -16.09 2.32 -18.05
N PHE A 67 -15.17 1.37 -18.22
CA PHE A 67 -15.46 -0.06 -18.06
C PHE A 67 -15.77 -0.41 -16.59
N ARG A 68 -16.66 -1.37 -16.35
CA ARG A 68 -17.01 -1.87 -15.01
C ARG A 68 -16.30 -3.20 -14.74
N TYR A 69 -15.06 -3.13 -14.24
CA TYR A 69 -14.26 -4.30 -13.87
C TYR A 69 -14.71 -4.99 -12.56
N PRO A 70 -14.29 -6.24 -12.31
CA PRO A 70 -14.25 -6.83 -10.97
C PRO A 70 -13.51 -5.96 -9.94
N ALA A 71 -13.71 -6.24 -8.65
CA ALA A 71 -13.00 -5.55 -7.57
C ALA A 71 -11.71 -6.29 -7.10
N THR A 72 -11.62 -7.59 -7.37
CA THR A 72 -10.53 -8.47 -6.90
C THR A 72 -10.05 -9.41 -8.01
N ASP A 73 -8.97 -10.14 -7.76
CA ASP A 73 -8.31 -11.05 -8.69
C ASP A 73 -9.04 -12.39 -8.92
N ASN A 74 -10.11 -12.67 -8.18
CA ASN A 74 -10.86 -13.93 -8.27
C ASN A 74 -11.61 -14.15 -9.60
N GLY A 75 -11.60 -13.18 -10.52
CA GLY A 75 -12.28 -13.25 -11.81
C GLY A 75 -13.81 -13.22 -11.72
N LEU A 76 -14.38 -12.66 -10.65
CA LEU A 76 -15.83 -12.48 -10.46
C LEU A 76 -16.21 -10.99 -10.51
N LEU A 77 -17.00 -10.61 -11.52
CA LEU A 77 -17.70 -9.32 -11.49
C LEU A 77 -18.95 -9.48 -10.61
N GLN A 78 -18.88 -8.95 -9.39
CA GLN A 78 -19.97 -8.94 -8.43
C GLN A 78 -20.76 -7.63 -8.49
N LEU A 79 -22.08 -7.74 -8.36
CA LEU A 79 -23.03 -6.63 -8.34
C LEU A 79 -24.06 -6.80 -7.23
N ASN A 80 -24.45 -5.71 -6.58
CA ASN A 80 -25.58 -5.72 -5.65
C ASN A 80 -26.92 -5.86 -6.41
N ALA A 81 -27.94 -6.46 -5.78
CA ALA A 81 -29.28 -6.46 -6.35
C ALA A 81 -29.76 -5.03 -6.64
N GLY A 82 -30.25 -4.78 -7.85
CA GLY A 82 -30.59 -3.45 -8.36
C GLY A 82 -29.43 -2.64 -8.95
N GLU A 83 -28.16 -3.04 -8.77
CA GLU A 83 -27.02 -2.38 -9.45
C GLU A 83 -27.09 -2.62 -10.96
N THR A 84 -26.79 -1.57 -11.75
CA THR A 84 -26.98 -1.56 -13.20
C THR A 84 -25.68 -1.59 -13.98
N LEU A 85 -25.67 -2.33 -15.08
CA LEU A 85 -24.62 -2.30 -16.10
C LEU A 85 -25.16 -1.67 -17.38
N GLU A 86 -24.34 -0.87 -18.05
CA GLU A 86 -24.57 -0.57 -19.46
C GLU A 86 -23.83 -1.59 -20.31
N LEU A 87 -24.57 -2.26 -21.18
CA LEU A 87 -24.03 -3.14 -22.21
C LEU A 87 -24.13 -2.46 -23.56
N ALA A 88 -23.11 -2.61 -24.39
CA ALA A 88 -23.08 -2.00 -25.72
C ALA A 88 -22.58 -2.97 -26.80
N CYS A 89 -23.19 -2.88 -27.99
CA CYS A 89 -22.87 -3.67 -29.19
C CYS A 89 -22.94 -2.79 -30.45
N GLN A 90 -21.93 -2.84 -31.32
CA GLN A 90 -21.86 -2.00 -32.52
C GLN A 90 -23.06 -2.17 -33.47
N GLN A 91 -23.43 -3.41 -33.80
CA GLN A 91 -24.58 -3.76 -34.63
C GLN A 91 -25.76 -4.31 -33.78
N GLY A 92 -25.78 -3.96 -32.49
CA GLY A 92 -26.78 -4.38 -31.52
C GLY A 92 -26.71 -5.83 -31.03
N PHE A 93 -27.70 -6.22 -30.23
CA PHE A 93 -27.75 -7.50 -29.53
C PHE A 93 -28.51 -8.56 -30.33
N ALA A 94 -28.13 -9.83 -30.16
CA ALA A 94 -28.76 -10.96 -30.82
C ALA A 94 -30.26 -11.10 -30.44
N LEU A 95 -30.60 -10.88 -29.17
CA LEU A 95 -31.99 -10.89 -28.68
C LEU A 95 -32.72 -9.54 -28.86
N PHE A 96 -31.97 -8.43 -28.97
CA PHE A 96 -32.52 -7.07 -29.09
C PHE A 96 -31.96 -6.37 -30.33
N PRO A 97 -32.24 -6.88 -31.55
CA PRO A 97 -31.74 -6.30 -32.78
C PRO A 97 -32.20 -4.84 -32.93
N GLY A 98 -31.28 -3.96 -33.34
CA GLY A 98 -31.53 -2.51 -33.45
C GLY A 98 -31.30 -1.71 -32.16
N LYS A 99 -31.00 -2.33 -31.01
CA LYS A 99 -30.50 -1.63 -29.81
C LYS A 99 -28.98 -1.69 -29.76
N SER A 100 -28.28 -0.56 -29.93
CA SER A 100 -26.81 -0.51 -29.82
C SER A 100 -26.30 -0.40 -28.38
N THR A 101 -27.11 0.12 -27.46
CA THR A 101 -26.87 0.11 -26.02
C THR A 101 -28.12 -0.30 -25.26
N ILE A 102 -27.93 -0.98 -24.13
CA ILE A 102 -28.98 -1.35 -23.17
C ILE A 102 -28.46 -1.19 -21.74
N THR A 103 -29.35 -0.90 -20.80
CA THR A 103 -29.04 -0.92 -19.36
C THR A 103 -29.75 -2.11 -18.74
N VAL A 104 -28.99 -2.98 -18.06
CA VAL A 104 -29.49 -4.19 -17.41
C VAL A 104 -29.28 -4.07 -15.90
N SER A 105 -30.25 -4.55 -15.10
CA SER A 105 -30.22 -4.46 -13.63
C SER A 105 -30.00 -5.83 -13.01
N CYS A 106 -29.07 -5.97 -12.07
CA CYS A 106 -28.86 -7.21 -11.33
C CYS A 106 -30.12 -7.59 -10.53
N VAL A 107 -30.50 -8.88 -10.55
CA VAL A 107 -31.58 -9.42 -9.71
C VAL A 107 -31.07 -10.52 -8.78
N LEU A 108 -30.54 -11.63 -9.31
CA LEU A 108 -29.92 -12.70 -8.51
C LEU A 108 -28.96 -13.58 -9.34
N ASN A 109 -27.86 -14.05 -8.75
CA ASN A 109 -26.89 -14.96 -9.37
C ASN A 109 -26.37 -14.47 -10.74
N ASP A 110 -26.78 -15.07 -11.86
CA ASP A 110 -26.43 -14.63 -13.22
C ASP A 110 -27.59 -13.93 -13.93
N GLN A 111 -28.72 -13.69 -13.25
CA GLN A 111 -29.97 -13.17 -13.81
C GLN A 111 -30.08 -11.66 -13.71
N PHE A 112 -30.38 -11.02 -14.83
CA PHE A 112 -30.52 -9.57 -14.98
C PHE A 112 -31.87 -9.22 -15.60
N ASN A 113 -32.47 -8.14 -15.09
CA ASN A 113 -33.68 -7.56 -15.63
C ASN A 113 -33.35 -6.59 -16.78
N TYR A 114 -34.00 -6.80 -17.93
CA TYR A 114 -34.07 -5.86 -19.04
C TYR A 114 -35.52 -5.77 -19.52
N ASP A 115 -36.05 -4.55 -19.63
CA ASP A 115 -37.44 -4.28 -20.08
C ASP A 115 -38.52 -5.17 -19.40
N SER A 116 -38.43 -5.26 -18.06
CA SER A 116 -39.29 -6.09 -17.20
C SER A 116 -39.22 -7.61 -17.46
N GLN A 117 -38.21 -8.09 -18.18
CA GLN A 117 -37.95 -9.51 -18.41
C GLN A 117 -36.59 -9.95 -17.85
N MET A 118 -36.51 -11.20 -17.42
CA MET A 118 -35.31 -11.79 -16.81
C MET A 118 -34.51 -12.60 -17.82
N PHE A 119 -33.20 -12.31 -17.92
CA PHE A 119 -32.26 -13.04 -18.76
C PHE A 119 -30.98 -13.39 -17.99
N PRO A 120 -30.39 -14.59 -18.19
CA PRO A 120 -29.02 -14.84 -17.73
C PRO A 120 -28.03 -13.95 -18.49
N PHE A 121 -26.95 -13.52 -17.84
CA PHE A 121 -25.99 -12.56 -18.41
C PHE A 121 -25.38 -13.00 -19.76
N ARG A 122 -25.27 -14.30 -19.98
CA ARG A 122 -24.78 -14.92 -21.22
C ARG A 122 -25.66 -14.69 -22.46
N ASP A 123 -26.90 -14.23 -22.28
CA ASP A 123 -27.86 -14.04 -23.37
C ASP A 123 -27.73 -12.65 -24.02
N PHE A 124 -27.05 -11.69 -23.36
CA PHE A 124 -26.77 -10.36 -23.91
C PHE A 124 -25.59 -10.36 -24.90
N ALA A 125 -25.54 -11.34 -25.79
CA ALA A 125 -24.55 -11.41 -26.86
C ALA A 125 -24.79 -10.35 -27.95
N CYS A 126 -23.71 -9.81 -28.51
CA CYS A 126 -23.79 -8.99 -29.71
C CYS A 126 -24.07 -9.86 -30.94
N THR A 127 -24.63 -9.26 -31.99
CA THR A 127 -24.79 -9.91 -33.31
C THR A 127 -23.44 -10.24 -33.97
N GLU A 128 -22.40 -9.43 -33.73
CA GLU A 128 -21.03 -9.65 -34.22
C GLU A 128 -19.97 -9.24 -33.19
N ASN A 129 -18.71 -9.63 -33.43
CA ASN A 129 -17.58 -9.22 -32.59
C ASN A 129 -17.26 -7.74 -32.79
N TRP A 130 -17.38 -6.94 -31.74
CA TRP A 130 -17.00 -5.53 -31.79
C TRP A 130 -15.47 -5.37 -31.87
N LEU A 131 -14.99 -4.87 -33.01
CA LEU A 131 -13.60 -4.47 -33.19
C LEU A 131 -13.34 -3.08 -32.61
N SER A 132 -12.23 -2.93 -31.88
CA SER A 132 -11.77 -1.61 -31.41
C SER A 132 -11.37 -0.71 -32.58
N THR A 133 -11.32 0.59 -32.32
CA THR A 133 -10.90 1.64 -33.25
C THR A 133 -9.77 2.46 -32.61
N ALA A 134 -8.88 3.00 -33.45
CA ALA A 134 -7.80 3.88 -33.04
C ALA A 134 -8.03 5.29 -33.59
N ARG A 135 -7.92 6.33 -32.75
CA ARG A 135 -8.09 7.73 -33.15
C ARG A 135 -6.91 8.59 -32.73
N ARG A 136 -6.45 9.46 -33.64
CA ARG A 136 -5.45 10.51 -33.35
C ARG A 136 -6.04 11.53 -32.39
N THR A 137 -5.22 12.11 -31.54
CA THR A 137 -5.58 13.26 -30.69
C THR A 137 -4.76 14.49 -31.06
N ALA A 138 -5.14 15.66 -30.53
CA ALA A 138 -4.32 16.86 -30.65
C ALA A 138 -3.08 16.85 -29.73
N GLN A 139 -3.00 15.90 -28.78
CA GLN A 139 -1.92 15.84 -27.81
C GLN A 139 -0.63 15.29 -28.45
N ARG A 140 0.48 15.98 -28.19
CA ARG A 140 1.83 15.53 -28.53
C ARG A 140 2.48 14.81 -27.36
N CYS A 141 3.44 13.95 -27.68
CA CYS A 141 4.24 13.21 -26.72
C CYS A 141 5.74 13.32 -27.08
N PHE A 142 6.55 12.34 -26.66
CA PHE A 142 7.99 12.33 -26.88
C PHE A 142 8.37 12.63 -28.33
N ASN A 143 9.42 13.45 -28.52
CA ASN A 143 9.94 13.85 -29.83
C ASN A 143 8.91 14.47 -30.81
N GLY A 144 7.80 15.04 -30.30
CA GLY A 144 6.74 15.63 -31.13
C GLY A 144 5.78 14.61 -31.77
N ALA A 145 5.91 13.33 -31.41
CA ALA A 145 5.00 12.26 -31.81
C ALA A 145 3.55 12.51 -31.33
N THR A 146 2.60 11.74 -31.84
CA THR A 146 1.15 11.94 -31.61
C THR A 146 0.62 10.95 -30.58
N ILE A 147 -0.21 11.40 -29.63
CA ILE A 147 -1.00 10.48 -28.81
C ILE A 147 -2.18 9.94 -29.63
N VAL A 148 -2.25 8.62 -29.75
CA VAL A 148 -3.34 7.87 -30.38
C VAL A 148 -4.08 7.09 -29.29
N GLN A 149 -5.41 7.16 -29.27
CA GLN A 149 -6.25 6.43 -28.30
C GLN A 149 -6.91 5.23 -28.98
N ILE A 150 -6.85 4.06 -28.33
CA ILE A 150 -7.54 2.83 -28.76
C ILE A 150 -8.72 2.57 -27.82
N GLY A 151 -9.89 2.36 -28.42
CA GLY A 151 -11.16 2.27 -27.72
C GLY A 151 -12.32 1.91 -28.66
N PHE A 152 -13.54 2.23 -28.25
CA PHE A 152 -14.77 1.90 -28.97
C PHE A 152 -15.67 3.13 -29.11
N GLN A 153 -16.36 3.29 -30.24
CA GLN A 153 -17.25 4.44 -30.47
C GLN A 153 -18.67 4.14 -29.97
N VAL A 154 -19.08 4.72 -28.83
CA VAL A 154 -20.38 4.46 -28.18
C VAL A 154 -21.26 5.70 -28.25
N GLY A 155 -21.95 5.89 -29.38
CA GLY A 155 -22.67 7.14 -29.65
C GLY A 155 -21.66 8.29 -29.81
N SER A 156 -21.71 9.29 -28.93
CA SER A 156 -20.70 10.36 -28.83
C SER A 156 -19.51 10.03 -27.94
N ARG A 157 -19.60 9.00 -27.08
CA ARG A 157 -18.57 8.59 -26.12
C ARG A 157 -17.48 7.73 -26.76
N PHE A 158 -16.31 7.68 -26.13
CA PHE A 158 -15.22 6.82 -26.55
C PHE A 158 -14.53 6.13 -25.35
N PRO A 159 -15.12 5.04 -24.82
CA PRO A 159 -14.46 4.15 -23.87
C PRO A 159 -13.10 3.67 -24.40
N ARG A 160 -12.04 4.33 -23.96
CA ARG A 160 -10.64 4.00 -24.26
C ARG A 160 -10.09 3.08 -23.18
N PHE A 161 -9.15 2.22 -23.57
CA PHE A 161 -8.44 1.35 -22.64
C PHE A 161 -6.90 1.40 -22.81
N LEU A 162 -6.41 1.99 -23.91
CA LEU A 162 -5.00 2.08 -24.23
C LEU A 162 -4.70 3.40 -24.94
N GLU A 163 -3.62 4.08 -24.54
CA GLU A 163 -3.07 5.25 -25.24
C GLU A 163 -1.67 4.92 -25.76
N VAL A 164 -1.30 5.44 -26.92
CA VAL A 164 -0.05 5.14 -27.63
C VAL A 164 0.63 6.44 -28.03
N CYS A 165 1.92 6.58 -27.73
CA CYS A 165 2.77 7.63 -28.29
C CYS A 165 3.39 7.13 -29.61
N HIS A 166 2.82 7.54 -30.74
CA HIS A 166 3.15 7.05 -32.08
C HIS A 166 3.83 8.15 -32.94
N ASP A 167 5.02 7.85 -33.44
CA ASP A 167 5.76 8.69 -34.40
C ASP A 167 5.42 8.24 -35.83
N GLU A 168 4.55 8.98 -36.52
CA GLU A 168 4.15 8.69 -37.91
C GLU A 168 5.28 8.86 -38.94
N VAL A 169 6.42 9.42 -38.54
CA VAL A 169 7.57 9.70 -39.43
C VAL A 169 8.61 8.58 -39.37
N THR A 170 8.84 8.00 -38.19
CA THR A 170 9.70 6.82 -37.99
C THR A 170 8.92 5.50 -37.89
N LEU A 171 7.59 5.57 -37.80
CA LEU A 171 6.63 4.46 -37.62
C LEU A 171 6.83 3.67 -36.31
N ASP A 172 7.36 4.35 -35.29
CA ASP A 172 7.69 3.76 -34.00
C ASP A 172 6.66 4.09 -32.91
N ASN A 173 6.51 3.16 -31.97
CA ASN A 173 5.65 3.31 -30.80
C ASN A 173 6.56 3.48 -29.57
N HIS A 174 6.75 4.73 -29.13
CA HIS A 174 7.70 5.06 -28.05
C HIS A 174 7.28 4.45 -26.72
N TYR A 175 6.00 4.61 -26.39
CA TYR A 175 5.37 4.04 -25.19
C TYR A 175 3.86 3.92 -25.37
N VAL A 176 3.26 3.09 -24.53
CA VAL A 176 1.81 2.92 -24.39
C VAL A 176 1.43 3.04 -22.91
N VAL A 177 0.21 3.52 -22.65
CA VAL A 177 -0.30 3.78 -21.29
C VAL A 177 -1.61 3.05 -21.07
N HIS A 178 -1.67 2.28 -19.98
CA HIS A 178 -2.87 1.61 -19.47
C HIS A 178 -2.81 1.53 -17.94
N GLU A 179 -3.72 0.80 -17.31
CA GLU A 179 -3.83 0.68 -15.85
C GLU A 179 -3.88 -0.78 -15.42
N PHE A 180 -3.27 -1.07 -14.27
CA PHE A 180 -3.56 -2.28 -13.50
C PHE A 180 -4.33 -1.93 -12.23
N THR A 181 -5.35 -2.73 -11.98
CA THR A 181 -6.11 -2.86 -10.74
C THR A 181 -5.95 -4.29 -10.23
N PRO A 182 -6.43 -4.64 -9.02
CA PRO A 182 -6.37 -6.02 -8.54
C PRO A 182 -7.06 -7.03 -9.48
N ALA A 183 -8.10 -6.60 -10.19
CA ALA A 183 -8.86 -7.43 -11.12
C ALA A 183 -8.07 -7.90 -12.36
N ASN A 184 -6.94 -7.26 -12.71
CA ASN A 184 -6.18 -7.62 -13.91
C ASN A 184 -5.50 -9.00 -13.78
N ALA A 185 -5.29 -9.52 -12.57
CA ALA A 185 -4.85 -10.90 -12.38
C ALA A 185 -5.97 -11.94 -12.68
N GLY A 186 -7.24 -11.56 -12.52
CA GLY A 186 -8.43 -12.37 -12.81
C GLY A 186 -8.98 -12.22 -14.24
N PHE A 187 -8.13 -11.88 -15.21
CA PHE A 187 -8.52 -11.60 -16.60
C PHE A 187 -9.17 -12.80 -17.31
N GLN A 188 -10.01 -12.52 -18.32
CA GLN A 188 -10.71 -13.56 -19.08
C GLN A 188 -9.75 -14.48 -19.84
N GLN A 189 -9.90 -15.79 -19.64
CA GLN A 189 -9.13 -16.82 -20.35
C GLN A 189 -9.84 -17.30 -21.62
N GLY A 190 -9.10 -17.89 -22.54
CA GLY A 190 -9.66 -18.58 -23.71
C GLY A 190 -10.40 -17.67 -24.71
N VAL A 191 -10.04 -16.39 -24.80
CA VAL A 191 -10.51 -15.50 -25.88
C VAL A 191 -9.76 -15.84 -27.18
N PRO A 192 -10.45 -16.01 -28.33
CA PRO A 192 -9.81 -16.23 -29.62
C PRO A 192 -8.87 -15.08 -29.99
N ARG A 193 -7.71 -15.39 -30.59
CA ARG A 193 -6.75 -14.38 -31.04
C ARG A 193 -7.15 -13.82 -32.42
N PRO A 194 -7.34 -12.49 -32.59
CA PRO A 194 -7.61 -11.90 -33.90
C PRO A 194 -6.34 -11.75 -34.75
N GLY A 195 -6.52 -11.31 -36.00
CA GLY A 195 -5.42 -10.80 -36.82
C GLY A 195 -4.87 -9.47 -36.30
N TRP A 196 -3.78 -8.99 -36.89
CA TRP A 196 -3.19 -7.70 -36.57
C TRP A 196 -3.75 -6.58 -37.46
N TYR A 197 -3.99 -5.40 -36.88
CA TYR A 197 -4.59 -4.25 -37.56
C TYR A 197 -3.60 -3.07 -37.64
N GLN A 198 -3.35 -2.55 -38.84
CA GLN A 198 -2.44 -1.41 -39.05
C GLN A 198 -3.15 -0.05 -39.17
N GLY A 199 -4.41 -0.03 -39.65
CA GLY A 199 -5.10 1.22 -40.00
C GLY A 199 -4.34 2.04 -41.05
N ASP A 200 -4.50 3.36 -40.98
CA ASP A 200 -3.81 4.35 -41.82
C ASP A 200 -2.45 4.81 -41.26
N PHE A 201 -2.13 4.43 -40.02
CA PHE A 201 -0.93 4.86 -39.28
C PHE A 201 0.40 4.44 -39.93
N TYR A 202 0.41 3.33 -40.67
CA TYR A 202 1.58 2.79 -41.36
C TYR A 202 1.55 3.09 -42.86
N THR A 203 1.38 4.37 -43.20
CA THR A 203 1.21 4.82 -44.59
C THR A 203 2.41 4.44 -45.48
N GLY A 204 2.11 3.87 -46.65
CA GLY A 204 3.10 3.48 -47.65
C GLY A 204 3.85 2.17 -47.37
N ILE A 205 3.49 1.41 -46.32
CA ILE A 205 4.05 0.08 -46.06
C ILE A 205 2.98 -0.96 -45.66
N ASN A 206 3.29 -2.23 -45.90
CA ASN A 206 2.62 -3.36 -45.26
C ASN A 206 3.42 -3.74 -44.01
N ILE A 207 3.11 -3.10 -42.87
CA ILE A 207 3.84 -3.32 -41.60
C ILE A 207 3.81 -4.80 -41.18
N ASN A 208 2.73 -5.54 -41.48
CA ASN A 208 2.63 -6.97 -41.18
C ASN A 208 3.60 -7.82 -42.02
N GLY A 209 3.84 -7.46 -43.27
CA GLY A 209 4.79 -8.14 -44.16
C GLY A 209 6.25 -8.04 -43.68
N LEU A 210 6.62 -6.93 -43.04
CA LEU A 210 7.96 -6.71 -42.49
C LEU A 210 8.37 -7.75 -41.43
N TYR A 211 7.40 -8.32 -40.72
CA TYR A 211 7.64 -9.35 -39.71
C TYR A 211 7.77 -10.77 -40.27
N THR A 212 7.69 -10.99 -41.60
CA THR A 212 8.00 -12.30 -42.17
C THR A 212 9.51 -12.58 -42.12
N VAL A 213 9.90 -13.82 -41.85
CA VAL A 213 11.32 -14.25 -41.80
C VAL A 213 12.08 -13.85 -43.08
N ASN A 214 11.45 -14.00 -44.24
CA ASN A 214 12.06 -13.66 -45.53
C ASN A 214 12.30 -12.15 -45.68
N THR A 215 11.35 -11.30 -45.28
CA THR A 215 11.55 -9.84 -45.31
C THR A 215 12.59 -9.41 -44.27
N GLN A 216 12.54 -9.95 -43.05
CA GLN A 216 13.57 -9.69 -42.03
C GLN A 216 14.98 -10.04 -42.53
N ARG A 217 15.16 -11.22 -43.14
CA ARG A 217 16.42 -11.64 -43.76
C ARG A 217 16.87 -10.67 -44.86
N ALA A 218 15.99 -10.29 -45.78
CA ALA A 218 16.33 -9.37 -46.85
C ALA A 218 16.75 -7.98 -46.33
N THR A 219 16.01 -7.42 -45.37
CA THR A 219 16.34 -6.14 -44.74
C THR A 219 17.65 -6.21 -43.96
N VAL A 220 17.86 -7.25 -43.14
CA VAL A 220 19.09 -7.43 -42.37
C VAL A 220 20.30 -7.69 -43.29
N ALA A 221 20.11 -8.40 -44.41
CA ALA A 221 21.15 -8.62 -45.41
C ALA A 221 21.59 -7.32 -46.08
N THR A 222 20.66 -6.39 -46.32
CA THR A 222 20.98 -5.03 -46.79
C THR A 222 21.77 -4.24 -45.74
N ILE A 223 21.38 -4.33 -44.46
CA ILE A 223 22.05 -3.62 -43.35
C ILE A 223 23.49 -4.12 -43.12
N LEU A 224 23.69 -5.44 -43.15
CA LEU A 224 24.98 -6.08 -42.85
C LEU A 224 25.83 -6.37 -44.10
N ASN A 225 25.33 -5.97 -45.28
CA ASN A 225 25.90 -6.26 -46.60
C ASN A 225 26.24 -7.77 -46.78
N SER A 226 25.39 -8.66 -46.26
CA SER A 226 25.64 -10.11 -46.24
C SER A 226 24.37 -10.94 -45.98
N GLN A 227 23.94 -11.69 -46.99
CA GLN A 227 22.81 -12.62 -46.87
C GLN A 227 23.12 -13.75 -45.86
N ALA A 228 24.31 -14.36 -45.94
CA ALA A 228 24.70 -15.46 -45.05
C ALA A 228 24.70 -15.07 -43.57
N ARG A 229 25.08 -13.83 -43.22
CA ARG A 229 24.95 -13.33 -41.84
C ARG A 229 23.49 -13.10 -41.44
N ALA A 230 22.68 -12.56 -42.34
CA ALA A 230 21.25 -12.37 -42.09
C ALA A 230 20.53 -13.70 -41.84
N ASP A 231 20.85 -14.75 -42.60
CA ASP A 231 20.27 -16.09 -42.45
C ASP A 231 20.70 -16.80 -41.15
N ALA A 232 21.87 -16.45 -40.61
CA ALA A 232 22.36 -16.94 -39.32
C ALA A 232 21.73 -16.20 -38.12
N ILE A 233 21.52 -14.88 -38.25
CA ILE A 233 20.92 -14.01 -37.23
C ILE A 233 19.39 -14.15 -37.17
N VAL A 234 18.75 -14.33 -38.32
CA VAL A 234 17.31 -14.56 -38.48
C VAL A 234 17.13 -15.95 -39.08
N GLN A 235 16.70 -16.91 -38.27
CA GLN A 235 16.63 -18.32 -38.67
C GLN A 235 15.18 -18.67 -39.07
N GLY A 236 14.32 -19.10 -38.15
CA GLY A 236 12.97 -19.47 -38.52
C GLY A 236 11.98 -19.56 -37.37
N THR A 237 10.75 -19.92 -37.71
CA THR A 237 9.66 -20.09 -36.73
C THR A 237 9.83 -21.34 -35.87
N GLU A 238 10.50 -22.36 -36.42
CA GLU A 238 10.80 -23.66 -35.81
C GLU A 238 11.75 -23.58 -34.61
N ASN A 239 12.55 -22.53 -34.51
CA ASN A 239 13.51 -22.31 -33.41
C ASN A 239 13.32 -20.99 -32.66
N GLY A 240 12.33 -20.17 -33.04
CA GLY A 240 12.05 -18.90 -32.38
C GLY A 240 13.07 -17.78 -32.65
N VAL A 241 14.06 -17.98 -33.53
CA VAL A 241 15.12 -16.98 -33.80
C VAL A 241 14.67 -16.04 -34.92
N PHE A 242 13.63 -15.24 -34.63
CA PHE A 242 13.11 -14.17 -35.48
C PHE A 242 12.49 -13.06 -34.63
N MET A 243 12.33 -11.85 -35.18
CA MET A 243 11.59 -10.79 -34.51
C MET A 243 10.08 -10.97 -34.75
N ALA A 244 9.33 -11.23 -33.69
CA ALA A 244 7.88 -11.23 -33.68
C ALA A 244 7.32 -9.82 -33.46
N ARG A 245 5.99 -9.73 -33.60
CA ARG A 245 5.17 -8.55 -33.27
C ARG A 245 4.97 -8.52 -31.75
N GLY A 246 6.01 -8.09 -31.04
CA GLY A 246 6.03 -8.03 -29.58
C GLY A 246 5.03 -7.01 -29.08
N HIS A 247 4.17 -7.40 -28.15
CA HIS A 247 3.22 -6.47 -27.53
C HIS A 247 3.96 -5.52 -26.58
N ILE A 248 3.56 -4.25 -26.55
CA ILE A 248 4.10 -3.26 -25.59
C ILE A 248 3.25 -3.25 -24.31
N ALA A 249 1.93 -3.25 -24.45
CA ALA A 249 0.99 -3.70 -23.42
C ALA A 249 0.47 -5.09 -23.79
N ALA A 250 0.60 -6.07 -22.90
CA ALA A 250 0.31 -7.46 -23.19
C ALA A 250 -1.18 -7.64 -23.48
N ARG A 251 -1.54 -8.60 -24.32
CA ARG A 251 -2.95 -9.04 -24.43
C ARG A 251 -3.53 -9.37 -23.05
N ALA A 252 -2.76 -10.11 -22.25
CA ALA A 252 -3.15 -10.56 -20.92
C ALA A 252 -3.07 -9.46 -19.83
N ASP A 253 -2.83 -8.20 -20.19
CA ASP A 253 -2.93 -7.05 -19.28
C ASP A 253 -4.39 -6.56 -19.15
N PHE A 254 -5.29 -6.98 -20.06
CA PHE A 254 -6.67 -6.50 -20.16
C PHE A 254 -7.70 -7.58 -19.80
N ILE A 255 -8.73 -7.16 -19.06
CA ILE A 255 -9.69 -8.08 -18.43
C ILE A 255 -10.67 -8.67 -19.44
N TYR A 256 -11.29 -7.85 -20.29
CA TYR A 256 -12.33 -8.29 -21.23
C TYR A 256 -11.78 -8.70 -22.60
N GLY A 257 -12.37 -9.73 -23.21
CA GLY A 257 -12.02 -10.21 -24.54
C GLY A 257 -12.11 -9.15 -25.64
N THR A 258 -13.05 -8.19 -25.55
CA THR A 258 -13.08 -7.03 -26.46
C THR A 258 -11.81 -6.17 -26.37
N GLN A 259 -11.33 -5.91 -25.16
CA GLN A 259 -10.09 -5.16 -24.91
C GLN A 259 -8.85 -5.98 -25.29
N GLN A 260 -8.82 -7.28 -24.96
CA GLN A 260 -7.76 -8.21 -25.38
C GLN A 260 -7.63 -8.28 -26.90
N ASN A 261 -8.74 -8.32 -27.63
CA ASN A 261 -8.72 -8.29 -29.09
C ASN A 261 -8.23 -6.93 -29.61
N GLY A 262 -8.54 -5.85 -28.88
CA GLY A 262 -8.05 -4.50 -29.15
C GLY A 262 -6.56 -4.26 -28.87
N THR A 263 -5.80 -5.22 -28.33
CA THR A 263 -4.32 -5.06 -28.22
C THR A 263 -3.57 -5.35 -29.51
N PHE A 264 -4.23 -5.95 -30.52
CA PHE A 264 -3.63 -6.37 -31.79
C PHE A 264 -3.54 -5.27 -32.85
N TRP A 265 -3.52 -4.00 -32.43
CA TRP A 265 -3.09 -2.90 -33.29
C TRP A 265 -1.56 -2.89 -33.38
N PHE A 266 -1.00 -2.63 -34.56
CA PHE A 266 0.46 -2.43 -34.70
C PHE A 266 0.98 -1.24 -33.88
N LEU A 267 0.11 -0.28 -33.56
CA LEU A 267 0.35 0.80 -32.58
C LEU A 267 0.76 0.30 -31.18
N ASN A 268 0.40 -0.92 -30.82
CA ASN A 268 0.77 -1.56 -29.55
C ASN A 268 1.90 -2.61 -29.74
N ALA A 269 2.66 -2.53 -30.84
CA ALA A 269 3.72 -3.48 -31.13
C ALA A 269 5.05 -2.83 -31.53
N ALA A 270 6.12 -3.59 -31.35
CA ALA A 270 7.43 -3.30 -31.92
C ALA A 270 8.15 -4.63 -32.27
N PRO A 271 9.31 -4.59 -32.94
CA PRO A 271 10.12 -5.78 -33.20
C PRO A 271 10.66 -6.38 -31.90
N GLN A 272 10.34 -7.64 -31.62
CA GLN A 272 10.80 -8.34 -30.41
C GLN A 272 11.31 -9.72 -30.76
N TRP A 273 12.51 -10.11 -30.33
CA TRP A 273 12.97 -11.48 -30.52
C TRP A 273 12.02 -12.47 -29.84
N GLN A 274 11.54 -13.47 -30.58
CA GLN A 274 10.44 -14.33 -30.14
C GLN A 274 10.79 -15.14 -28.87
N THR A 275 12.04 -15.61 -28.72
CA THR A 275 12.49 -16.29 -27.50
C THR A 275 12.56 -15.37 -26.26
N PHE A 276 12.73 -14.05 -26.45
CA PHE A 276 12.62 -13.07 -25.38
C PHE A 276 11.15 -12.75 -25.05
N ASN A 277 10.31 -12.59 -26.06
CA ASN A 277 8.85 -12.38 -25.95
C ASN A 277 8.19 -13.49 -25.12
N GLU A 278 8.45 -14.77 -25.45
CA GLU A 278 7.92 -15.94 -24.72
C GLU A 278 8.77 -16.35 -23.52
N GLY A 279 9.90 -15.68 -23.29
CA GLY A 279 10.87 -15.95 -22.23
C GLY A 279 10.68 -15.04 -21.01
N ASN A 280 11.69 -14.23 -20.70
CA ASN A 280 11.63 -13.35 -19.53
C ASN A 280 10.59 -12.22 -19.68
N TRP A 281 10.18 -11.86 -20.91
CA TRP A 281 9.17 -10.81 -21.08
C TRP A 281 7.77 -11.26 -20.62
N GLU A 282 7.28 -12.42 -21.05
CA GLU A 282 6.03 -13.00 -20.52
C GLU A 282 6.07 -13.07 -18.99
N ARG A 283 7.17 -13.56 -18.42
CA ARG A 283 7.35 -13.70 -16.97
C ARG A 283 7.23 -12.35 -16.25
N ILE A 284 7.78 -11.27 -16.82
CA ILE A 284 7.61 -9.88 -16.35
C ILE A 284 6.13 -9.46 -16.40
N GLU A 285 5.46 -9.61 -17.55
CA GLU A 285 4.06 -9.20 -17.74
C GLU A 285 3.10 -9.96 -16.84
N SER A 286 3.36 -11.25 -16.65
CA SER A 286 2.58 -12.20 -15.87
C SER A 286 2.73 -11.97 -14.37
N SER A 287 3.95 -11.68 -13.89
CA SER A 287 4.20 -11.34 -12.49
C SER A 287 3.75 -9.92 -12.12
N ALA A 288 3.85 -8.94 -13.02
CA ALA A 288 3.51 -7.55 -12.73
C ALA A 288 2.05 -7.37 -12.26
N LYS A 289 1.07 -7.92 -12.99
CA LYS A 289 -0.36 -7.87 -12.59
C LYS A 289 -0.65 -8.69 -11.33
N ARG A 290 0.03 -9.81 -11.11
CA ARG A 290 -0.08 -10.61 -9.88
C ARG A 290 0.48 -9.87 -8.66
N PHE A 291 1.55 -9.10 -8.82
CA PHE A 291 2.08 -8.22 -7.77
C PHE A 291 1.06 -7.13 -7.39
N VAL A 292 0.47 -6.45 -8.39
CA VAL A 292 -0.55 -5.41 -8.16
C VAL A 292 -1.78 -5.98 -7.43
N ALA A 293 -2.26 -7.16 -7.84
CA ALA A 293 -3.34 -7.89 -7.17
C ALA A 293 -3.03 -8.26 -5.72
N SER A 294 -1.91 -8.95 -5.48
CA SER A 294 -1.52 -9.40 -4.14
C SER A 294 -1.17 -8.25 -3.16
N ARG A 295 -0.90 -7.05 -3.67
CA ARG A 295 -0.76 -5.82 -2.87
C ARG A 295 -2.05 -5.02 -2.74
N ASN A 296 -3.13 -5.40 -3.44
CA ASN A 296 -4.41 -4.68 -3.50
C ASN A 296 -4.25 -3.16 -3.82
N ILE A 297 -3.42 -2.85 -4.82
CA ILE A 297 -3.16 -1.47 -5.27
C ILE A 297 -3.66 -1.25 -6.70
N ASN A 298 -3.82 0.02 -7.07
CA ASN A 298 -3.95 0.43 -8.47
C ASN A 298 -2.63 1.06 -8.92
N VAL A 299 -2.19 0.79 -10.14
CA VAL A 299 -1.01 1.43 -10.73
C VAL A 299 -1.26 1.81 -12.18
N ARG A 300 -0.72 2.96 -12.57
CA ARG A 300 -0.61 3.35 -13.96
C ARG A 300 0.59 2.65 -14.58
N VAL A 301 0.38 2.06 -15.76
CA VAL A 301 1.38 1.23 -16.44
C VAL A 301 1.85 1.92 -17.71
N TYR A 302 3.16 2.16 -17.79
CA TYR A 302 3.81 2.64 -19.00
C TYR A 302 4.67 1.52 -19.58
N GLY A 303 4.18 0.87 -20.63
CA GLY A 303 4.99 -0.03 -21.46
C GLY A 303 5.71 0.78 -22.53
N GLY A 304 6.91 0.41 -22.94
CA GLY A 304 7.59 1.09 -24.03
C GLY A 304 8.85 0.40 -24.51
N THR A 305 9.51 1.03 -25.48
CA THR A 305 10.76 0.53 -26.07
C THR A 305 11.80 1.63 -26.11
N TYR A 306 13.09 1.29 -26.08
CA TYR A 306 14.15 2.29 -26.12
C TYR A 306 15.39 1.84 -26.92
N GLY A 307 16.08 2.81 -27.50
CA GLY A 307 17.27 2.61 -28.34
C GLY A 307 16.99 1.91 -29.67
N VAL A 308 18.07 1.54 -30.37
CA VAL A 308 18.05 0.62 -31.52
C VAL A 308 19.13 -0.44 -31.28
N GLN A 309 18.79 -1.72 -31.38
CA GLN A 309 19.77 -2.81 -31.24
C GLN A 309 20.73 -2.83 -32.43
N THR A 310 21.90 -3.43 -32.24
CA THR A 310 22.91 -3.56 -33.29
C THR A 310 23.31 -5.01 -33.50
N GLN A 311 23.80 -5.32 -34.70
CA GLN A 311 24.47 -6.58 -35.05
C GLN A 311 25.76 -6.28 -35.81
N ALA A 312 26.77 -7.14 -35.67
CA ALA A 312 28.07 -6.96 -36.30
C ALA A 312 28.04 -7.39 -37.78
N ASP A 313 28.53 -6.52 -38.67
CA ASP A 313 28.67 -6.79 -40.09
C ASP A 313 29.93 -7.63 -40.42
N GLY A 314 30.19 -7.83 -41.72
CA GLY A 314 31.34 -8.57 -42.25
C GLY A 314 32.68 -8.25 -41.59
N ASN A 315 32.91 -6.99 -41.22
CA ASN A 315 34.17 -6.47 -40.67
C ASN A 315 34.19 -6.44 -39.13
N GLY A 316 33.06 -6.72 -38.48
CA GLY A 316 32.88 -6.54 -37.03
C GLY A 316 32.24 -5.19 -36.64
N ASP A 317 31.91 -4.32 -37.60
CA ASP A 317 31.27 -3.03 -37.31
C ASP A 317 29.81 -3.25 -36.91
N HIS A 318 29.39 -2.67 -35.78
CA HIS A 318 28.01 -2.79 -35.31
C HIS A 318 27.06 -1.86 -36.09
N ARG A 319 26.12 -2.45 -36.83
CA ARG A 319 25.07 -1.73 -37.60
C ARG A 319 23.74 -1.78 -36.86
N GLN A 320 22.99 -0.67 -36.88
CA GLN A 320 21.66 -0.57 -36.26
C GLN A 320 20.61 -1.35 -37.07
N ILE A 321 19.73 -2.09 -36.37
CA ILE A 321 18.70 -2.92 -37.01
C ILE A 321 17.35 -2.21 -37.08
N PHE A 322 16.78 -2.19 -38.28
CA PHE A 322 15.46 -1.68 -38.62
C PHE A 322 14.73 -2.71 -39.48
N LEU A 323 13.39 -2.69 -39.50
CA LEU A 323 12.62 -3.56 -40.39
C LEU A 323 12.29 -2.92 -41.74
N ASP A 324 12.46 -1.61 -41.90
CA ASP A 324 12.15 -0.88 -43.14
C ASP A 324 13.09 0.32 -43.41
N PHE A 325 13.26 0.61 -44.70
CA PHE A 325 13.81 1.85 -45.22
C PHE A 325 12.82 2.46 -46.21
N ASN A 326 12.57 3.75 -46.14
CA ASN A 326 11.81 4.43 -47.21
C ASN A 326 12.67 4.58 -48.49
N ALA A 327 12.04 5.01 -49.59
CA ALA A 327 12.72 5.18 -50.89
C ALA A 327 13.92 6.15 -50.88
N ASN A 328 14.05 7.01 -49.86
CA ASN A 328 15.16 7.94 -49.68
C ASN A 328 16.22 7.41 -48.68
N GLY A 329 16.16 6.12 -48.31
CA GLY A 329 17.06 5.49 -47.35
C GLY A 329 16.80 5.84 -45.88
N ARG A 330 15.71 6.55 -45.56
CA ARG A 330 15.36 6.87 -44.16
C ARG A 330 14.86 5.61 -43.46
N THR A 331 15.48 5.28 -42.33
CA THR A 331 15.10 4.17 -41.46
C THR A 331 13.71 4.36 -40.84
N ARG A 332 12.94 3.28 -40.78
CA ARG A 332 11.63 3.19 -40.11
C ARG A 332 11.49 1.85 -39.39
N VAL A 333 10.58 1.77 -38.41
CA VAL A 333 10.30 0.55 -37.64
C VAL A 333 11.57 -0.01 -36.99
N ARG A 334 12.08 0.69 -35.98
CA ARG A 334 13.34 0.34 -35.30
C ARG A 334 13.21 -0.99 -34.55
N ALA A 335 14.24 -1.82 -34.58
CA ALA A 335 14.34 -2.94 -33.65
C ALA A 335 14.97 -2.40 -32.34
N PRO A 336 14.21 -2.26 -31.23
CA PRO A 336 14.67 -1.55 -30.05
C PRO A 336 15.75 -2.33 -29.28
N LYS A 337 16.59 -1.63 -28.50
CA LYS A 337 17.55 -2.25 -27.58
C LYS A 337 16.87 -2.98 -26.43
N VAL A 338 15.85 -2.33 -25.85
CA VAL A 338 15.12 -2.84 -24.68
C VAL A 338 13.63 -2.62 -24.82
N TYR A 339 12.86 -3.50 -24.21
CA TYR A 339 11.49 -3.24 -23.78
C TYR A 339 11.51 -2.88 -22.31
N TYR A 340 10.60 -2.01 -21.89
CA TYR A 340 10.43 -1.66 -20.49
C TYR A 340 8.95 -1.61 -20.10
N LYS A 341 8.65 -1.95 -18.85
CA LYS A 341 7.33 -1.80 -18.24
C LYS A 341 7.50 -1.12 -16.88
N ILE A 342 6.86 0.03 -16.73
CA ILE A 342 6.89 0.83 -15.51
C ILE A 342 5.57 0.67 -14.80
N LEU A 343 5.62 0.26 -13.53
CA LEU A 343 4.47 0.26 -12.63
C LEU A 343 4.58 1.52 -11.76
N HIS A 344 3.63 2.45 -11.89
CA HIS A 344 3.59 3.69 -11.11
C HIS A 344 2.35 3.73 -10.23
N ASN A 345 2.54 3.62 -8.91
CA ASN A 345 1.51 3.85 -7.92
C ASN A 345 1.40 5.36 -7.63
N GLU A 346 0.55 6.04 -8.39
CA GLU A 346 0.30 7.48 -8.27
C GLU A 346 -0.10 7.88 -6.83
N ALA A 347 -0.86 7.04 -6.11
CA ALA A 347 -1.30 7.31 -4.73
C ALA A 347 -0.18 7.25 -3.66
N GLN A 348 0.99 6.69 -4.01
CA GLN A 348 2.17 6.61 -3.16
C GLN A 348 3.40 7.30 -3.77
N ASN A 349 3.28 7.90 -4.96
CA ASN A 349 4.40 8.43 -5.77
C ASN A 349 5.59 7.44 -5.82
N SER A 350 5.28 6.16 -6.01
CA SER A 350 6.24 5.06 -5.96
C SER A 350 6.13 4.22 -7.23
N GLY A 351 7.23 3.63 -7.65
CA GLY A 351 7.23 2.83 -8.86
C GLY A 351 8.53 2.10 -9.12
N ILE A 352 8.50 1.25 -10.14
CA ILE A 352 9.61 0.41 -10.57
C ILE A 352 9.59 0.26 -12.08
N VAL A 353 10.78 0.24 -12.69
CA VAL A 353 10.96 -0.13 -14.11
C VAL A 353 11.41 -1.58 -14.15
N LEU A 354 10.76 -2.38 -15.00
CA LEU A 354 11.18 -3.73 -15.37
C LEU A 354 11.67 -3.64 -16.82
N ILE A 355 12.88 -4.13 -17.11
CA ILE A 355 13.57 -3.92 -18.38
C ILE A 355 14.05 -5.26 -18.93
N GLY A 356 13.73 -5.54 -20.18
CA GLY A 356 14.20 -6.72 -20.91
C GLY A 356 15.03 -6.32 -22.13
N VAL A 357 16.21 -6.91 -22.27
CA VAL A 357 17.14 -6.70 -23.40
C VAL A 357 16.65 -7.48 -24.61
N ASN A 358 16.29 -6.74 -25.65
CA ASN A 358 15.79 -7.24 -26.90
C ASN A 358 16.92 -7.51 -27.90
N ASN A 359 17.93 -8.26 -27.47
CA ASN A 359 18.96 -8.80 -28.35
C ASN A 359 19.41 -10.15 -27.78
N ILE A 360 19.17 -11.23 -28.53
CA ILE A 360 19.47 -12.61 -28.10
C ILE A 360 20.85 -13.09 -28.60
N HIS A 361 21.52 -12.28 -29.43
CA HIS A 361 22.84 -12.57 -30.01
C HIS A 361 23.99 -11.82 -29.32
N ILE A 362 23.67 -10.98 -28.34
CA ILE A 362 24.61 -10.11 -27.63
C ILE A 362 25.38 -10.85 -26.53
N SER A 363 26.61 -10.46 -26.25
CA SER A 363 27.36 -10.96 -25.09
C SER A 363 26.97 -10.25 -23.77
N LEU A 364 27.25 -10.92 -22.65
CA LEU A 364 27.05 -10.32 -21.32
C LEU A 364 27.95 -9.10 -21.06
N GLU A 365 29.11 -9.02 -21.72
CA GLU A 365 30.01 -7.86 -21.65
C GLU A 365 29.39 -6.64 -22.32
N GLU A 366 28.89 -6.79 -23.56
CA GLU A 366 28.21 -5.72 -24.29
C GLU A 366 26.90 -5.29 -23.60
N ILE A 367 26.16 -6.21 -22.96
CA ILE A 367 25.01 -5.84 -22.14
C ILE A 367 25.42 -4.87 -21.03
N ARG A 368 26.45 -5.25 -20.25
CA ARG A 368 26.97 -4.46 -19.13
C ARG A 368 27.49 -3.09 -19.58
N ARG A 369 28.02 -2.99 -20.81
CA ARG A 369 28.53 -1.74 -21.40
C ARG A 369 27.43 -0.84 -21.96
N ASP A 370 26.51 -1.39 -22.76
CA ASP A 370 25.67 -0.62 -23.68
C ASP A 370 24.15 -0.76 -23.46
N TYR A 371 23.69 -1.63 -22.55
CA TYR A 371 22.27 -1.95 -22.33
C TYR A 371 21.81 -1.84 -20.87
N ILE A 372 22.71 -1.58 -19.92
CA ILE A 372 22.37 -1.21 -18.53
C ILE A 372 22.22 0.32 -18.45
N PHE A 373 20.97 0.80 -18.40
CA PHE A 373 20.65 2.23 -18.44
C PHE A 373 20.50 2.88 -17.05
N CYS A 374 20.57 2.08 -15.99
CA CYS A 374 20.26 2.48 -14.63
C CYS A 374 20.72 1.39 -13.65
N THR A 375 20.79 1.72 -12.36
CA THR A 375 21.25 0.83 -11.29
C THR A 375 20.33 -0.40 -11.16
N ASP A 376 20.86 -1.60 -11.42
CA ASP A 376 20.08 -2.84 -11.28
C ASP A 376 19.68 -3.09 -9.81
N VAL A 377 18.38 -3.09 -9.55
CA VAL A 377 17.77 -3.40 -8.24
C VAL A 377 17.08 -4.77 -8.21
N SER A 378 17.24 -5.61 -9.24
CA SER A 378 16.51 -6.89 -9.38
C SER A 378 16.77 -7.88 -8.24
N SER A 379 17.92 -7.82 -7.57
CA SER A 379 18.20 -8.62 -6.37
C SER A 379 17.25 -8.34 -5.19
N ARG A 380 16.46 -7.25 -5.28
CA ARG A 380 15.42 -6.86 -4.33
C ARG A 380 14.02 -7.32 -4.76
N ILE A 381 13.89 -7.94 -5.95
CA ILE A 381 12.60 -8.35 -6.54
C ILE A 381 12.43 -9.86 -6.37
N GLY A 382 11.65 -10.26 -5.36
CA GLY A 382 11.32 -11.67 -5.11
C GLY A 382 10.04 -12.17 -5.81
N TRP A 383 9.32 -11.32 -6.53
CA TRP A 383 7.98 -11.62 -7.07
C TRP A 383 7.95 -11.89 -8.59
N ILE A 384 9.10 -11.84 -9.28
CA ILE A 384 9.23 -12.23 -10.68
C ILE A 384 10.04 -13.52 -10.79
N ASN A 385 9.44 -14.56 -11.38
CA ASN A 385 10.09 -15.84 -11.63
C ASN A 385 10.84 -15.84 -12.97
N TRP A 386 11.83 -14.96 -13.11
CA TRP A 386 12.66 -14.77 -14.32
C TRP A 386 14.05 -15.41 -14.22
N GLU A 387 14.61 -15.76 -15.37
CA GLU A 387 16.01 -16.21 -15.52
C GLU A 387 16.84 -15.04 -16.04
N ARG A 388 17.10 -14.06 -15.16
CA ARG A 388 17.62 -12.73 -15.53
C ARG A 388 18.84 -12.73 -16.45
N GLU A 389 19.75 -13.69 -16.27
CA GLU A 389 21.00 -13.76 -17.02
C GLU A 389 20.95 -14.75 -18.21
N ASN A 390 19.81 -15.39 -18.45
CA ASN A 390 19.60 -16.26 -19.60
C ASN A 390 19.36 -15.41 -20.86
N LEU A 391 20.41 -15.22 -21.65
CA LEU A 391 20.42 -14.33 -22.81
C LEU A 391 19.44 -14.77 -23.91
N LEU A 392 19.22 -16.07 -24.08
CA LEU A 392 18.28 -16.62 -25.06
C LEU A 392 16.83 -16.27 -24.71
N LEU A 393 16.50 -16.18 -23.42
CA LEU A 393 15.21 -15.71 -22.90
C LEU A 393 15.14 -14.18 -22.75
N GLY A 394 16.18 -13.46 -23.19
CA GLY A 394 16.37 -12.01 -23.06
C GLY A 394 16.82 -11.60 -21.65
N TYR A 395 18.04 -11.07 -21.56
CA TYR A 395 18.59 -10.57 -20.28
C TYR A 395 17.63 -9.55 -19.66
N SER A 396 17.32 -9.69 -18.37
CA SER A 396 16.29 -8.87 -17.72
C SER A 396 16.74 -8.31 -16.37
N TYR A 397 16.44 -7.04 -16.15
CA TYR A 397 16.79 -6.31 -14.95
C TYR A 397 15.71 -5.30 -14.56
N ALA A 398 15.91 -4.54 -13.48
CA ALA A 398 14.96 -3.57 -13.00
C ALA A 398 15.64 -2.36 -12.36
N CYS A 399 14.95 -1.22 -12.37
CA CYS A 399 15.49 0.07 -11.97
C CYS A 399 14.47 0.95 -11.23
N GLU A 400 14.99 2.02 -10.66
CA GLU A 400 14.22 3.17 -10.19
C GLU A 400 13.67 3.99 -11.39
N VAL A 401 12.44 4.50 -11.29
CA VAL A 401 11.70 5.12 -12.41
C VAL A 401 12.40 6.39 -12.92
N ASN A 402 12.84 7.27 -12.02
CA ASN A 402 13.43 8.54 -12.41
C ASN A 402 14.84 8.35 -12.98
N GLU A 403 15.57 7.32 -12.55
CA GLU A 403 16.87 6.96 -13.13
C GLU A 403 16.74 6.53 -14.60
N PHE A 404 15.80 5.62 -14.89
CA PHE A 404 15.56 5.18 -16.26
C PHE A 404 14.90 6.27 -17.13
N ASN A 405 13.97 7.06 -16.58
CA ASN A 405 13.30 8.12 -17.33
C ASN A 405 14.24 9.28 -17.71
N ARG A 406 15.34 9.51 -16.97
CA ARG A 406 16.41 10.42 -17.42
C ARG A 406 17.12 9.95 -18.70
N VAL A 407 17.09 8.65 -19.00
CA VAL A 407 17.66 8.07 -20.23
C VAL A 407 16.67 8.11 -21.39
N THR A 408 15.40 7.80 -21.14
CA THR A 408 14.37 7.74 -22.20
C THR A 408 13.74 9.10 -22.51
N GLY A 409 13.52 9.96 -21.52
CA GLY A 409 12.74 11.19 -21.65
C GLY A 409 11.25 10.95 -21.98
N HIS A 410 10.78 9.70 -21.95
CA HIS A 410 9.44 9.34 -22.40
C HIS A 410 8.32 9.83 -21.46
N LEU A 411 8.62 10.12 -20.19
CA LEU A 411 7.63 10.43 -19.15
C LEU A 411 7.90 11.82 -18.56
N PRO A 412 7.60 12.92 -19.29
CA PRO A 412 7.91 14.28 -18.84
C PRO A 412 7.29 14.65 -17.49
N ASN A 413 6.19 13.98 -17.11
CA ASN A 413 5.41 14.30 -15.90
C ASN A 413 5.66 13.37 -14.70
N LEU A 414 6.54 12.35 -14.83
CA LEU A 414 6.95 11.53 -13.68
C LEU A 414 8.23 12.04 -13.02
N ASN A 415 8.90 13.01 -13.64
CA ASN A 415 10.04 13.72 -13.07
C ASN A 415 9.59 14.78 -12.04
N HIS A 416 8.95 14.33 -10.96
CA HIS A 416 9.14 15.01 -9.68
C HIS A 416 10.39 14.42 -9.04
N GLU A 417 11.38 15.28 -8.84
CA GLU A 417 12.72 14.90 -8.42
C GLU A 417 12.69 14.07 -7.13
N LYS A 418 13.16 12.82 -7.21
CA LYS A 418 13.75 12.21 -6.01
C LYS A 418 15.07 12.92 -5.76
N PRO A 419 15.33 13.45 -4.56
CA PRO A 419 16.62 14.05 -4.23
C PRO A 419 17.74 13.06 -4.57
N PRO A 420 18.77 13.47 -5.32
CA PRO A 420 19.86 12.56 -5.66
C PRO A 420 20.57 12.13 -4.38
N LYS A 421 20.93 10.84 -4.30
CA LYS A 421 21.77 10.31 -3.21
C LYS A 421 23.02 11.19 -3.05
N GLN A 422 23.28 11.61 -1.81
CA GLN A 422 24.39 12.49 -1.43
C GLN A 422 25.75 12.03 -1.99
N LYS A 423 26.11 12.57 -3.16
CA LYS A 423 27.42 13.20 -3.33
C LYS A 423 27.20 14.69 -3.10
N LEU A 424 27.96 15.29 -2.19
CA LEU A 424 27.85 16.73 -1.94
C LEU A 424 28.10 17.51 -3.24
N ARG A 425 27.10 18.23 -3.74
CA ARG A 425 27.15 19.67 -4.10
C ARG A 425 25.95 20.13 -4.93
N HIS A 426 25.32 21.20 -4.42
CA HIS A 426 24.25 22.05 -4.98
C HIS A 426 22.82 21.63 -4.66
N SER A 427 22.33 22.16 -3.54
CA SER A 427 20.94 22.16 -3.12
C SER A 427 20.07 23.04 -4.03
N VAL A 428 18.89 22.56 -4.39
CA VAL A 428 17.75 23.47 -4.64
C VAL A 428 17.60 24.32 -3.37
N PRO A 429 17.61 25.66 -3.44
CA PRO A 429 17.67 26.48 -2.24
C PRO A 429 16.40 26.31 -1.42
N VAL A 430 16.55 25.69 -0.23
CA VAL A 430 15.54 25.70 0.83
C VAL A 430 15.13 27.15 1.04
N SER A 431 13.89 27.44 0.70
CA SER A 431 13.38 28.80 0.69
C SER A 431 12.73 29.10 2.02
N CYS A 432 11.96 28.17 2.59
CA CYS A 432 11.46 28.24 3.96
C CYS A 432 11.96 27.05 4.79
N SER A 433 12.33 27.30 6.05
CA SER A 433 12.76 26.28 7.02
C SER A 433 12.10 26.59 8.36
N VAL A 434 11.07 25.83 8.71
CA VAL A 434 10.29 25.98 9.94
C VAL A 434 10.79 24.98 10.97
N ASN A 435 11.35 25.46 12.08
CA ASN A 435 11.62 24.59 13.23
C ASN A 435 10.30 24.23 13.94
N PHE A 436 10.22 23.02 14.51
CA PHE A 436 9.11 22.60 15.36
C PHE A 436 8.85 23.54 16.56
N THR A 437 9.86 24.28 17.05
CA THR A 437 9.67 25.33 18.07
C THR A 437 8.95 26.58 17.59
N ALA A 438 8.83 26.78 16.27
CA ALA A 438 8.08 27.88 15.66
C ALA A 438 6.64 27.50 15.29
N LEU A 439 6.26 26.22 15.43
CA LEU A 439 4.88 25.78 15.27
C LEU A 439 4.04 26.30 16.45
N PRO A 440 2.83 26.82 16.21
CA PRO A 440 2.00 27.36 17.29
C PRO A 440 1.48 26.22 18.17
N GLY A 441 1.96 26.15 19.42
CA GLY A 441 1.47 25.20 20.43
C GLY A 441 0.76 25.94 21.58
N PRO A 442 -0.37 25.43 22.10
CA PRO A 442 -1.01 24.16 21.77
C PRO A 442 -2.00 24.24 20.59
N GLU A 443 -2.42 25.42 20.12
CA GLU A 443 -3.40 25.56 19.02
C GLU A 443 -2.80 25.33 17.62
N GLN A 444 -2.14 24.19 17.44
CA GLN A 444 -1.45 23.84 16.20
C GLN A 444 -2.45 23.37 15.13
N PRO A 445 -2.38 23.87 13.89
CA PRO A 445 -3.11 23.26 12.78
C PRO A 445 -2.59 21.86 12.46
N LEU A 446 -3.42 21.04 11.81
CA LEU A 446 -2.90 19.88 11.07
C LEU A 446 -2.07 20.41 9.90
N ILE A 447 -0.89 19.81 9.69
CA ILE A 447 0.02 20.16 8.59
C ILE A 447 -0.06 19.01 7.58
N LEU A 448 -0.71 19.26 6.45
CA LEU A 448 -1.16 18.24 5.51
C LEU A 448 -0.52 18.44 4.13
N ILE A 449 -0.41 17.35 3.38
CA ILE A 449 -0.12 17.40 1.94
C ILE A 449 -1.44 17.84 1.26
N PRO A 450 -1.45 18.96 0.50
CA PRO A 450 -2.68 19.54 -0.03
C PRO A 450 -3.62 18.55 -0.72
N THR A 451 -4.90 18.64 -0.39
CA THR A 451 -6.03 17.82 -0.89
C THR A 451 -5.96 16.32 -0.60
N THR A 452 -4.98 15.85 0.17
CA THR A 452 -4.84 14.44 0.57
C THR A 452 -5.37 14.16 1.98
N GLU A 453 -5.43 12.89 2.37
CA GLU A 453 -5.71 12.47 3.75
C GLU A 453 -4.41 12.23 4.57
N LYS A 454 -3.28 12.85 4.17
CA LYS A 454 -1.95 12.60 4.75
C LYS A 454 -1.33 13.85 5.38
N PHE A 455 -0.70 13.65 6.54
CA PHE A 455 0.23 14.62 7.11
C PHE A 455 1.44 14.84 6.18
N LEU A 456 1.94 16.08 6.15
CA LEU A 456 3.23 16.43 5.58
C LEU A 456 4.26 16.39 6.71
N TYR A 457 5.21 15.46 6.68
CA TYR A 457 6.26 15.32 7.69
C TYR A 457 7.59 15.97 7.27
N PRO A 458 8.52 16.22 8.21
CA PRO A 458 9.93 16.41 7.88
C PRO A 458 10.48 15.26 7.02
N LEU A 459 11.54 15.55 6.26
CA LEU A 459 12.29 14.51 5.55
C LEU A 459 13.21 13.70 6.46
N ASP A 460 13.49 14.21 7.67
CA ASP A 460 14.45 13.62 8.61
C ASP A 460 14.21 14.05 10.08
N GLU A 461 15.10 13.57 10.97
CA GLU A 461 15.08 13.80 12.40
C GLU A 461 15.44 15.23 12.86
N THR A 462 15.73 16.17 11.94
CA THR A 462 16.24 17.51 12.29
C THR A 462 15.22 18.44 12.95
N ARG A 463 13.95 18.01 13.09
CA ARG A 463 12.83 18.78 13.65
C ARG A 463 12.51 20.05 12.85
N LYS A 464 12.72 19.99 11.53
CA LYS A 464 12.49 21.08 10.59
C LYS A 464 11.58 20.65 9.44
N LEU A 465 10.70 21.55 9.05
CA LEU A 465 9.96 21.46 7.80
C LEU A 465 10.63 22.38 6.79
N GLU A 466 11.16 21.80 5.73
CA GLU A 466 11.88 22.53 4.68
C GLU A 466 11.07 22.54 3.39
N PHE A 467 10.94 23.72 2.80
CA PHE A 467 10.08 23.98 1.66
C PHE A 467 10.82 24.75 0.56
N THR A 468 10.57 24.39 -0.69
CA THR A 468 11.00 25.18 -1.84
C THR A 468 10.05 26.37 -2.06
N LYS A 469 10.51 27.44 -2.71
CA LYS A 469 9.67 28.61 -2.98
C LYS A 469 8.49 28.24 -3.86
N GLY A 470 7.29 28.66 -3.46
CA GLY A 470 6.02 28.30 -4.09
C GLY A 470 5.48 26.93 -3.71
N GLN A 471 6.16 26.16 -2.85
CA GLN A 471 5.64 24.86 -2.40
C GLN A 471 4.36 25.04 -1.56
N PRO A 472 3.25 24.41 -1.94
CA PRO A 472 1.99 24.50 -1.21
C PRO A 472 1.97 23.57 0.01
N VAL A 473 1.42 24.06 1.11
CA VAL A 473 1.18 23.34 2.36
C VAL A 473 -0.27 23.55 2.76
N GLU A 474 -0.99 22.48 3.09
CA GLU A 474 -2.35 22.61 3.60
C GLU A 474 -2.32 22.65 5.12
N LEU A 475 -3.02 23.63 5.68
CA LEU A 475 -3.24 23.78 7.11
C LEU A 475 -4.73 23.65 7.40
N ALA A 476 -5.08 22.95 8.48
CA ALA A 476 -6.47 22.76 8.88
C ALA A 476 -6.72 22.92 10.39
N CYS A 477 -7.86 23.52 10.72
CA CYS A 477 -8.35 23.81 12.06
C CYS A 477 -9.86 23.57 12.17
N ARG A 478 -10.32 22.85 13.19
CA ARG A 478 -11.75 22.53 13.41
C ARG A 478 -12.67 23.75 13.39
N GLU A 479 -12.27 24.79 14.12
CA GLU A 479 -13.05 26.02 14.37
C GLU A 479 -12.36 27.25 13.76
N GLY A 480 -11.55 27.01 12.73
CA GLY A 480 -10.83 28.05 11.97
C GLY A 480 -9.54 28.57 12.61
N PHE A 481 -8.92 29.53 11.94
CA PHE A 481 -7.64 30.14 12.33
C PHE A 481 -7.87 31.41 13.15
N LYS A 482 -6.96 31.78 14.06
CA LYS A 482 -7.05 33.07 14.78
C LYS A 482 -7.05 34.27 13.81
N ALA A 483 -6.28 34.18 12.73
CA ALA A 483 -6.28 35.15 11.65
C ALA A 483 -7.54 35.11 10.77
N PHE A 484 -8.19 33.94 10.65
CA PHE A 484 -9.35 33.70 9.78
C PHE A 484 -10.42 32.82 10.46
N PRO A 485 -11.18 33.33 11.44
CA PRO A 485 -12.03 32.48 12.29
C PRO A 485 -13.13 31.71 11.55
N MET A 486 -13.53 32.16 10.36
CA MET A 486 -14.55 31.50 9.52
C MET A 486 -13.96 30.47 8.55
N ILE A 487 -12.64 30.40 8.39
CA ILE A 487 -11.98 29.54 7.40
C ILE A 487 -11.32 28.38 8.13
N ARG A 488 -11.71 27.14 7.81
CA ARG A 488 -11.25 25.92 8.50
C ARG A 488 -10.05 25.23 7.83
N GLU A 489 -9.89 25.42 6.53
CA GLU A 489 -8.86 24.77 5.71
C GLU A 489 -8.25 25.84 4.78
N ILE A 490 -6.92 25.96 4.75
CA ILE A 490 -6.19 26.89 3.89
C ILE A 490 -5.01 26.17 3.22
N THR A 491 -4.66 26.58 2.00
CA THR A 491 -3.39 26.22 1.36
C THR A 491 -2.49 27.45 1.33
N VAL A 492 -1.29 27.33 1.87
CA VAL A 492 -0.30 28.42 1.96
C VAL A 492 0.96 28.04 1.17
N GLU A 493 1.60 29.01 0.53
CA GLU A 493 2.78 28.78 -0.32
C GLU A 493 4.05 29.33 0.34
N CYS A 494 5.15 28.58 0.36
CA CYS A 494 6.42 29.09 0.89
C CYS A 494 6.94 30.30 0.09
N GLU A 495 7.23 31.42 0.76
CA GLU A 495 7.86 32.60 0.15
C GLU A 495 9.37 32.65 0.46
N SER A 496 9.74 32.83 1.74
CA SER A 496 11.13 32.73 2.23
C SER A 496 11.22 32.70 3.77
N GLY A 497 12.28 32.12 4.33
CA GLY A 497 12.57 32.06 5.76
C GLY A 497 11.55 31.23 6.54
N VAL A 498 10.60 31.91 7.19
CA VAL A 498 9.44 31.31 7.88
C VAL A 498 8.11 31.85 7.35
N GLN A 499 8.15 32.60 6.25
CA GLN A 499 7.02 33.33 5.69
C GLN A 499 6.31 32.52 4.60
N PHE A 500 5.00 32.40 4.75
CA PHE A 500 4.10 31.72 3.83
C PHE A 500 3.06 32.70 3.29
N ARG A 501 2.71 32.54 2.01
CA ARG A 501 1.75 33.38 1.30
C ARG A 501 0.36 32.78 1.37
N TYR A 502 -0.62 33.59 1.74
CA TYR A 502 -2.05 33.26 1.68
C TYR A 502 -2.87 34.52 1.35
N GLY A 503 -3.80 34.42 0.41
CA GLY A 503 -4.65 35.56 0.00
C GLY A 503 -3.87 36.79 -0.50
N GLY A 504 -2.63 36.62 -0.98
CA GLY A 504 -1.71 37.69 -1.37
C GLY A 504 -0.89 38.30 -0.21
N GLN A 505 -1.26 38.06 1.04
CA GLN A 505 -0.52 38.48 2.23
C GLN A 505 0.53 37.45 2.66
N LEU A 506 1.46 37.85 3.53
CA LEU A 506 2.49 36.99 4.13
C LEU A 506 2.23 36.79 5.62
N PHE A 507 2.40 35.55 6.08
CA PHE A 507 2.24 35.12 7.47
C PHE A 507 3.44 34.29 7.90
N SER A 508 3.89 34.45 9.14
CA SER A 508 4.70 33.41 9.77
C SER A 508 3.81 32.19 10.06
N ILE A 509 4.38 30.99 10.03
CA ILE A 509 3.68 29.75 10.42
C ILE A 509 3.10 29.82 11.85
N SER A 510 3.71 30.61 12.73
CA SER A 510 3.24 30.92 14.08
C SER A 510 1.91 31.67 14.12
N ASP A 511 1.64 32.48 13.10
CA ASP A 511 0.48 33.36 13.04
C ASP A 511 -0.77 32.56 12.61
N LEU A 512 -0.54 31.46 11.88
CA LEU A 512 -1.53 30.52 11.36
C LEU A 512 -1.97 29.48 12.41
N SER A 513 -2.17 29.93 13.65
CA SER A 513 -2.68 29.12 14.76
C SER A 513 -4.20 28.93 14.68
N CYS A 514 -4.70 27.79 15.17
CA CYS A 514 -6.13 27.54 15.29
C CYS A 514 -6.76 28.44 16.38
N THR A 515 -8.06 28.73 16.26
CA THR A 515 -8.82 29.44 17.30
C THR A 515 -8.81 28.68 18.63
N ASN A 516 -8.91 27.36 18.57
CA ASN A 516 -8.96 26.46 19.72
C ASN A 516 -8.05 25.23 19.54
N TYR A 517 -7.69 24.62 20.67
CA TYR A 517 -6.98 23.34 20.74
C TYR A 517 -7.80 22.20 20.12
N TRP A 518 -7.28 21.54 19.08
CA TRP A 518 -8.01 20.50 18.37
C TRP A 518 -7.73 19.10 18.91
N LEU A 519 -8.70 18.55 19.64
CA LEU A 519 -8.73 17.14 20.02
C LEU A 519 -9.21 16.24 18.88
N SER A 520 -8.59 15.06 18.77
CA SER A 520 -8.99 14.03 17.82
C SER A 520 -10.35 13.41 18.18
N SER A 521 -10.88 12.66 17.22
CA SER A 521 -12.10 11.86 17.31
C SER A 521 -11.79 10.40 16.96
N ALA A 522 -12.72 9.49 17.27
CA ALA A 522 -12.62 8.09 16.89
C ALA A 522 -13.87 7.64 16.13
N ARG A 523 -13.72 6.81 15.09
CA ARG A 523 -14.84 6.26 14.31
C ARG A 523 -14.71 4.74 14.16
N VAL A 524 -15.78 4.00 14.44
CA VAL A 524 -15.87 2.56 14.15
C VAL A 524 -15.96 2.37 12.64
N THR A 525 -15.21 1.42 12.08
CA THR A 525 -15.29 1.05 10.66
C THR A 525 -16.01 -0.27 10.46
N GLN A 526 -16.39 -0.59 9.23
CA GLN A 526 -16.95 -1.89 8.87
C GLN A 526 -15.91 -3.02 8.83
N ARG A 527 -14.60 -2.71 8.94
CA ARG A 527 -13.52 -3.72 8.92
C ARG A 527 -13.50 -4.49 10.24
N ARG A 528 -13.39 -5.81 10.13
CA ARG A 528 -13.05 -6.71 11.25
C ARG A 528 -11.55 -7.01 11.25
N CYS A 529 -11.06 -7.43 12.41
CA CYS A 529 -9.68 -7.89 12.59
C CYS A 529 -9.68 -9.28 13.25
N TYR A 530 -9.17 -9.41 14.48
CA TYR A 530 -9.05 -10.68 15.19
C TYR A 530 -10.33 -11.01 15.98
N ASN A 531 -10.77 -12.27 15.95
CA ASN A 531 -11.97 -12.75 16.69
C ASN A 531 -13.22 -11.84 16.55
N ASP A 532 -13.53 -11.41 15.32
CA ASP A 532 -14.62 -10.48 14.98
C ASP A 532 -14.55 -9.09 15.66
N SER A 533 -13.43 -8.77 16.31
CA SER A 533 -13.13 -7.43 16.84
C SER A 533 -13.12 -6.38 15.72
N VAL A 534 -13.39 -5.14 16.08
CA VAL A 534 -13.66 -4.06 15.13
C VAL A 534 -12.40 -3.23 14.88
N ILE A 535 -12.21 -2.72 13.66
CA ILE A 535 -11.23 -1.66 13.43
C ILE A 535 -11.87 -0.31 13.76
N VAL A 536 -11.35 0.36 14.78
CA VAL A 536 -11.63 1.77 15.10
C VAL A 536 -10.51 2.64 14.55
N GLN A 537 -10.85 3.75 13.91
CA GLN A 537 -9.90 4.75 13.43
C GLN A 537 -9.86 5.93 14.38
N VAL A 538 -8.66 6.34 14.81
CA VAL A 538 -8.46 7.55 15.61
C VAL A 538 -7.80 8.62 14.74
N GLY A 539 -8.41 9.81 14.70
CA GLY A 539 -8.03 10.85 13.75
C GLY A 539 -8.94 12.07 13.75
N PHE A 540 -8.89 12.84 12.68
CA PHE A 540 -9.53 14.14 12.57
C PHE A 540 -10.52 14.20 11.41
N ASN A 541 -11.75 14.60 11.70
CA ASN A 541 -12.77 14.86 10.68
C ASN A 541 -12.63 16.28 10.13
N LEU A 542 -12.36 16.43 8.84
CA LEU A 542 -12.38 17.70 8.13
C LEU A 542 -13.78 17.92 7.54
N GLU A 543 -14.65 18.56 8.32
CA GLU A 543 -16.04 18.83 7.91
C GLU A 543 -16.16 19.66 6.62
N GLY A 544 -15.19 20.53 6.32
CA GLY A 544 -15.23 21.39 5.13
C GLY A 544 -14.98 20.64 3.82
N SER A 545 -14.05 19.69 3.82
CA SER A 545 -13.71 18.84 2.67
C SER A 545 -14.28 17.42 2.73
N ASN A 546 -14.99 17.06 3.80
CA ASN A 546 -15.50 15.70 4.08
C ASN A 546 -14.41 14.61 4.02
N ARG A 547 -13.20 14.94 4.51
CA ARG A 547 -12.04 14.03 4.60
C ARG A 547 -11.81 13.53 6.03
N TRP A 548 -11.22 12.34 6.16
CA TRP A 548 -10.77 11.84 7.45
C TRP A 548 -9.25 11.69 7.49
N ILE A 549 -8.59 12.54 8.28
CA ILE A 549 -7.14 12.44 8.51
C ILE A 549 -6.90 11.40 9.60
N ASN A 550 -6.55 10.18 9.18
CA ASN A 550 -6.27 9.07 10.10
C ASN A 550 -4.90 9.23 10.76
N VAL A 551 -4.80 9.00 12.06
CA VAL A 551 -3.52 8.95 12.79
C VAL A 551 -3.10 7.50 13.03
N PHE A 552 -4.02 6.64 13.51
CA PHE A 552 -3.79 5.20 13.64
C PHE A 552 -5.08 4.38 13.60
N ASP A 553 -4.96 3.12 13.20
CA ASP A 553 -6.02 2.10 13.25
C ASP A 553 -5.88 1.28 14.55
N VAL A 554 -6.99 0.95 15.22
CA VAL A 554 -7.06 0.16 16.46
C VAL A 554 -7.90 -1.10 16.21
N CYS A 555 -7.40 -2.29 16.54
CA CYS A 555 -8.18 -3.52 16.59
C CYS A 555 -8.75 -3.74 18.00
N TYR A 556 -10.05 -3.47 18.17
CA TYR A 556 -10.73 -3.34 19.46
C TYR A 556 -11.82 -4.39 19.68
N ASP A 557 -11.74 -5.10 20.81
CA ASP A 557 -12.79 -5.97 21.34
C ASP A 557 -13.72 -5.16 22.27
N GLU A 558 -14.90 -4.85 21.76
CA GLU A 558 -15.95 -4.10 22.46
C GLU A 558 -16.53 -4.84 23.67
N LYS A 559 -16.40 -6.18 23.75
CA LYS A 559 -16.94 -6.99 24.86
C LYS A 559 -15.97 -7.04 26.03
N LEU A 560 -14.68 -7.25 25.72
CA LEU A 560 -13.60 -7.34 26.71
C LEU A 560 -12.99 -5.98 27.08
N TYR A 561 -13.33 -4.90 26.36
CA TYR A 561 -12.68 -3.59 26.47
C TYR A 561 -11.16 -3.70 26.28
N HIS A 562 -10.77 -4.46 25.26
CA HIS A 562 -9.39 -4.88 25.00
C HIS A 562 -8.94 -4.44 23.60
N THR A 563 -7.69 -4.00 23.48
CA THR A 563 -7.07 -3.67 22.20
C THR A 563 -6.00 -4.71 21.87
N HIS A 564 -6.25 -5.48 20.81
CA HIS A 564 -5.31 -6.50 20.31
C HIS A 564 -4.05 -5.85 19.75
N TYR A 565 -4.22 -4.83 18.91
CA TYR A 565 -3.14 -4.02 18.35
C TYR A 565 -3.59 -2.62 17.90
N VAL A 566 -2.62 -1.73 17.79
CA VAL A 566 -2.66 -0.42 17.16
C VAL A 566 -1.65 -0.39 16.01
N LEU A 567 -2.13 -0.03 14.83
CA LEU A 567 -1.40 -0.02 13.57
C LEU A 567 -1.11 1.43 13.15
N HIS A 568 0.16 1.76 12.99
CA HIS A 568 0.64 3.06 12.52
C HIS A 568 1.89 2.91 11.63
N LYS A 569 2.36 4.03 11.08
CA LYS A 569 3.57 4.12 10.25
C LYS A 569 4.63 4.94 10.99
N MET A 570 5.90 4.53 10.86
CA MET A 570 7.05 5.31 11.31
C MET A 570 8.00 5.56 10.13
N THR A 571 8.67 6.70 10.15
CA THR A 571 9.61 7.20 9.15
C THR A 571 10.82 7.82 9.85
N ARG A 572 11.81 8.31 9.09
CA ARG A 572 12.95 9.07 9.61
C ARG A 572 12.54 10.27 10.50
N ALA A 573 11.41 10.93 10.19
CA ALA A 573 10.91 12.05 10.96
C ALA A 573 10.57 11.70 12.43
N ASN A 574 10.29 10.43 12.73
CA ASN A 574 9.88 9.99 14.07
C ASN A 574 11.06 10.00 15.08
N GLY A 575 12.33 10.03 14.63
CA GLY A 575 13.46 10.38 15.51
C GLY A 575 13.50 11.87 15.88
N GLY A 576 12.88 12.71 15.06
CA GLY A 576 12.78 14.17 15.23
C GLY A 576 11.43 14.66 15.76
N TYR A 577 10.66 13.81 16.45
CA TYR A 577 9.31 14.14 16.92
C TYR A 577 9.26 15.44 17.77
N GLN A 578 8.10 16.10 17.76
CA GLN A 578 7.89 17.37 18.43
C GLN A 578 7.86 17.22 19.96
N SER A 579 8.72 17.97 20.65
CA SER A 579 8.79 18.01 22.12
C SER A 579 8.08 19.25 22.69
N GLY A 580 7.60 19.15 23.94
CA GLY A 580 7.05 20.31 24.68
C GLY A 580 5.57 20.63 24.45
N ASN A 581 4.90 19.98 23.50
CA ASN A 581 3.44 20.08 23.34
C ASN A 581 2.71 19.59 24.62
N PRO A 582 1.72 20.34 25.15
CA PRO A 582 0.94 19.94 26.32
C PRO A 582 0.26 18.58 26.17
N ARG A 583 0.24 17.80 27.26
CA ARG A 583 -0.44 16.50 27.33
C ARG A 583 -1.92 16.70 27.66
N PRO A 584 -2.87 16.18 26.88
CA PRO A 584 -4.28 16.20 27.23
C PRO A 584 -4.64 15.20 28.33
N GLY A 585 -5.87 15.29 28.84
CA GLY A 585 -6.50 14.21 29.60
C GLY A 585 -6.72 12.95 28.74
N TRP A 586 -7.11 11.85 29.36
CA TRP A 586 -7.45 10.62 28.64
C TRP A 586 -8.92 10.61 28.19
N PHE A 587 -9.18 10.11 26.98
CA PHE A 587 -10.51 10.08 26.36
C PHE A 587 -11.04 8.66 26.27
N GLN A 588 -12.21 8.40 26.88
CA GLN A 588 -12.89 7.11 26.76
C GLN A 588 -13.87 7.05 25.57
N GLY A 589 -14.52 8.17 25.24
CA GLY A 589 -15.64 8.20 24.28
C GLY A 589 -16.75 7.22 24.65
N ASP A 590 -17.52 6.80 23.64
CA ASP A 590 -18.67 5.89 23.80
C ASP A 590 -18.27 4.40 23.81
N PHE A 591 -16.96 4.09 23.79
CA PHE A 591 -16.40 2.75 23.67
C PHE A 591 -16.40 1.94 24.98
N TYR A 592 -16.66 2.60 26.12
CA TYR A 592 -16.67 2.00 27.46
C TYR A 592 -17.98 2.33 28.17
N GLN A 593 -18.87 1.34 28.28
CA GLN A 593 -20.23 1.49 28.80
C GLN A 593 -20.37 0.88 30.20
N GLY A 594 -21.08 1.59 31.08
CA GLY A 594 -21.29 1.16 32.48
C GLY A 594 -20.02 1.14 33.34
N VAL A 595 -18.91 1.71 32.88
CA VAL A 595 -17.64 1.78 33.62
C VAL A 595 -16.94 3.11 33.41
N ASN A 596 -16.37 3.67 34.48
CA ASN A 596 -15.39 4.76 34.38
C ASN A 596 -14.01 4.11 34.20
N ILE A 597 -13.60 3.91 32.94
CA ILE A 597 -12.35 3.22 32.59
C ILE A 597 -11.14 3.87 33.27
N ASN A 598 -11.13 5.20 33.44
CA ASN A 598 -10.05 5.93 34.07
C ASN A 598 -9.92 5.65 35.58
N ASN A 599 -11.04 5.38 36.27
CA ASN A 599 -11.04 5.07 37.71
C ASN A 599 -10.36 3.73 38.02
N LEU A 600 -10.45 2.76 37.11
CA LEU A 600 -9.85 1.42 37.30
C LEU A 600 -8.32 1.47 37.44
N TYR A 601 -7.68 2.49 36.85
CA TYR A 601 -6.22 2.68 36.92
C TYR A 601 -5.76 3.41 38.19
N THR A 602 -6.64 3.71 39.15
CA THR A 602 -6.22 4.24 40.45
C THR A 602 -5.66 3.12 41.33
N VAL A 603 -4.63 3.42 42.13
CA VAL A 603 -4.00 2.46 43.07
C VAL A 603 -5.04 1.83 43.99
N ASN A 604 -5.94 2.65 44.56
CA ASN A 604 -7.00 2.16 45.43
C ASN A 604 -7.95 1.20 44.70
N LYS A 605 -8.38 1.53 43.46
CA LYS A 605 -9.29 0.65 42.74
C LYS A 605 -8.63 -0.66 42.30
N GLN A 606 -7.34 -0.62 41.94
CA GLN A 606 -6.57 -1.83 41.67
C GLN A 606 -6.46 -2.73 42.90
N ARG A 607 -6.22 -2.16 44.09
CA ARG A 607 -6.19 -2.91 45.36
C ARG A 607 -7.54 -3.52 45.69
N GLU A 608 -8.63 -2.77 45.60
CA GLU A 608 -9.99 -3.31 45.78
C GLU A 608 -10.26 -4.48 44.83
N THR A 609 -9.99 -4.31 43.54
CA THR A 609 -10.24 -5.34 42.52
C THR A 609 -9.37 -6.57 42.74
N LEU A 610 -8.07 -6.41 43.00
CA LEU A 610 -7.16 -7.53 43.28
C LEU A 610 -7.48 -8.23 44.60
N ALA A 611 -7.96 -7.52 45.63
CA ALA A 611 -8.37 -8.13 46.89
C ALA A 611 -9.55 -9.09 46.70
N ILE A 612 -10.46 -8.79 45.76
CA ILE A 612 -11.55 -9.68 45.36
C ILE A 612 -10.99 -10.87 44.55
N ILE A 613 -10.15 -10.61 43.53
CA ILE A 613 -9.60 -11.67 42.66
C ILE A 613 -8.72 -12.67 43.44
N LEU A 614 -7.90 -12.19 44.38
CA LEU A 614 -6.93 -12.97 45.15
C LEU A 614 -7.44 -13.39 46.54
N GLY A 615 -8.70 -13.06 46.88
CA GLY A 615 -9.31 -13.34 48.18
C GLY A 615 -8.59 -12.72 49.39
N SER A 616 -7.72 -11.71 49.19
CA SER A 616 -6.86 -11.16 50.26
C SER A 616 -6.47 -9.71 50.00
N GLN A 617 -6.90 -8.82 50.90
CA GLN A 617 -6.52 -7.40 50.87
C GLN A 617 -5.02 -7.20 51.11
N THR A 618 -4.43 -7.89 52.10
CA THR A 618 -2.99 -7.83 52.36
C THR A 618 -2.17 -8.20 51.13
N ARG A 619 -2.60 -9.23 50.40
CA ARG A 619 -1.92 -9.66 49.16
C ARG A 619 -2.03 -8.63 48.04
N ALA A 620 -3.19 -7.98 47.92
CA ALA A 620 -3.38 -6.89 46.97
C ALA A 620 -2.52 -5.66 47.31
N ASP A 621 -2.36 -5.32 48.59
CA ASP A 621 -1.54 -4.20 49.06
C ASP A 621 -0.02 -4.46 48.92
N GLU A 622 0.42 -5.73 49.00
CA GLU A 622 1.79 -6.16 48.68
C GLU A 622 2.11 -6.01 47.19
N LEU A 623 1.18 -6.42 46.33
CA LEU A 623 1.37 -6.48 44.87
C LEU A 623 1.15 -5.12 44.20
N VAL A 624 0.19 -4.32 44.68
CA VAL A 624 -0.02 -2.94 44.22
C VAL A 624 0.31 -1.99 45.37
N GLN A 625 1.37 -1.22 45.21
CA GLN A 625 1.96 -0.39 46.26
C GLN A 625 1.61 1.09 46.08
N THR A 626 2.57 1.95 45.70
CA THR A 626 2.32 3.40 45.62
C THR A 626 2.72 3.97 44.27
N THR A 627 2.28 5.22 44.01
CA THR A 627 2.74 5.97 42.84
C THR A 627 4.24 6.22 42.86
N ASP A 628 4.83 6.33 44.05
CA ASP A 628 6.18 6.82 44.26
C ASP A 628 7.24 5.74 43.98
N ASN A 629 6.89 4.46 44.20
CA ASN A 629 7.74 3.33 43.87
C ASN A 629 7.41 2.67 42.52
N GLY A 630 6.35 3.11 41.84
CA GLY A 630 5.98 2.66 40.50
C GLY A 630 5.39 1.25 40.43
N ILE A 631 5.03 0.63 41.55
CA ILE A 631 4.46 -0.73 41.58
C ILE A 631 2.93 -0.63 41.57
N TYR A 632 2.39 -0.26 40.41
CA TYR A 632 0.96 -0.23 40.08
C TYR A 632 0.80 -0.31 38.56
N MET A 633 -0.38 -0.72 38.06
CA MET A 633 -0.68 -0.68 36.63
C MET A 633 -1.11 0.73 36.21
N ALA A 634 -0.30 1.37 35.39
CA ALA A 634 -0.61 2.61 34.71
C ALA A 634 -1.38 2.37 33.40
N ARG A 635 -1.84 3.48 32.80
CA ARG A 635 -2.39 3.53 31.44
C ARG A 635 -1.22 3.45 30.45
N GLY A 636 -0.74 2.24 30.21
CA GLY A 636 0.35 1.97 29.28
C GLY A 636 -0.11 2.23 27.86
N HIS A 637 0.64 3.06 27.13
CA HIS A 637 0.36 3.29 25.71
C HIS A 637 0.67 2.02 24.92
N ILE A 638 -0.17 1.71 23.94
CA ILE A 638 0.09 0.61 23.00
C ILE A 638 1.00 1.13 21.87
N ALA A 639 0.54 2.11 21.09
CA ALA A 639 1.43 2.97 20.29
C ALA A 639 1.86 4.17 21.14
N ALA A 640 3.16 4.44 21.24
CA ALA A 640 3.67 5.45 22.16
C ALA A 640 3.28 6.86 21.71
N ARG A 641 3.15 7.79 22.67
CA ARG A 641 2.99 9.22 22.32
C ARG A 641 4.08 9.67 21.35
N ALA A 642 5.34 9.41 21.69
CA ALA A 642 6.49 9.87 20.90
C ALA A 642 6.68 9.11 19.57
N ASP A 643 5.92 8.04 19.31
CA ASP A 643 5.94 7.36 18.01
C ASP A 643 5.26 8.21 16.90
N PHE A 644 4.68 9.37 17.25
CA PHE A 644 4.02 10.31 16.33
C PHE A 644 4.72 11.68 16.29
N VAL A 645 4.78 12.28 15.09
CA VAL A 645 5.66 13.41 14.80
C VAL A 645 5.14 14.72 15.39
N TYR A 646 3.89 15.09 15.13
CA TYR A 646 3.30 16.36 15.55
C TYR A 646 2.57 16.30 16.88
N GLY A 647 2.51 17.44 17.57
CA GLY A 647 1.76 17.60 18.81
C GLY A 647 0.29 17.17 18.68
N THR A 648 -0.37 17.47 17.55
CA THR A 648 -1.76 17.05 17.28
C THR A 648 -1.91 15.53 17.21
N GLU A 649 -1.02 14.83 16.52
CA GLU A 649 -1.01 13.36 16.48
C GLU A 649 -0.68 12.75 17.86
N GLN A 650 0.31 13.31 18.56
CA GLN A 650 0.65 12.92 19.92
C GLN A 650 -0.51 13.08 20.90
N ASN A 651 -1.37 14.09 20.71
CA ASN A 651 -2.57 14.28 21.52
C ASN A 651 -3.62 13.20 21.22
N ALA A 652 -3.65 12.67 20.00
CA ALA A 652 -4.55 11.59 19.59
C ALA A 652 -4.18 10.23 20.22
N THR A 653 -2.97 10.04 20.78
CA THR A 653 -2.61 8.78 21.45
C THR A 653 -3.29 8.58 22.81
N PHE A 654 -3.91 9.62 23.37
CA PHE A 654 -4.56 9.61 24.70
C PHE A 654 -6.00 9.09 24.71
N TRP A 655 -6.41 8.35 23.68
CA TRP A 655 -7.64 7.55 23.74
C TRP A 655 -7.39 6.27 24.52
N PHE A 656 -8.33 5.84 25.36
CA PHE A 656 -8.24 4.55 26.07
C PHE A 656 -8.20 3.36 25.10
N LEU A 657 -8.69 3.53 23.87
CA LEU A 657 -8.50 2.59 22.75
C LEU A 657 -7.02 2.27 22.45
N ASN A 658 -6.10 3.18 22.78
CA ASN A 658 -4.65 3.01 22.66
C ASN A 658 -3.97 2.73 24.02
N ALA A 659 -4.73 2.27 25.02
CA ALA A 659 -4.22 1.96 26.34
C ALA A 659 -4.56 0.54 26.79
N ALA A 660 -3.68 -0.03 27.60
CA ALA A 660 -3.96 -1.22 28.39
C ALA A 660 -3.26 -1.13 29.77
N PRO A 661 -3.57 -2.02 30.72
CA PRO A 661 -2.91 -2.07 32.02
C PRO A 661 -1.44 -2.45 31.89
N GLN A 662 -0.53 -1.56 32.33
CA GLN A 662 0.91 -1.80 32.26
C GLN A 662 1.58 -1.44 33.58
N TRP A 663 2.38 -2.33 34.16
CA TRP A 663 3.13 -2.02 35.37
C TRP A 663 4.04 -0.81 35.17
N GLN A 664 3.93 0.19 36.04
CA GLN A 664 4.54 1.51 35.79
C GLN A 664 6.07 1.47 35.79
N ASN A 665 6.68 0.61 36.60
CA ASN A 665 8.11 0.28 36.60
C ASN A 665 8.58 -0.47 35.33
N PHE A 666 7.68 -1.11 34.57
CA PHE A 666 7.97 -1.64 33.22
C PHE A 666 7.77 -0.56 32.15
N ASN A 667 6.57 0.04 32.13
CA ASN A 667 6.15 1.12 31.24
C ASN A 667 7.19 2.25 31.15
N GLY A 668 7.49 2.89 32.28
CA GLY A 668 8.36 4.06 32.36
C GLY A 668 9.86 3.77 32.42
N VAL A 669 10.29 2.52 32.19
CA VAL A 669 11.72 2.16 32.22
C VAL A 669 12.10 1.28 31.03
N ASN A 670 11.90 -0.04 31.09
CA ASN A 670 12.43 -0.94 30.06
C ASN A 670 11.58 -0.93 28.79
N TRP A 671 10.28 -0.63 28.90
CA TRP A 671 9.44 -0.42 27.72
C TRP A 671 9.77 0.91 27.05
N GLU A 672 9.78 2.04 27.77
CA GLU A 672 10.16 3.36 27.23
C GLU A 672 11.49 3.31 26.45
N ARG A 673 12.51 2.62 27.00
CA ARG A 673 13.79 2.34 26.34
C ARG A 673 13.66 1.63 24.99
N VAL A 674 12.79 0.62 24.90
CA VAL A 674 12.45 -0.06 23.63
C VAL A 674 11.84 0.94 22.66
N GLU A 675 10.85 1.72 23.10
CA GLU A 675 10.17 2.69 22.23
C GLU A 675 11.14 3.79 21.74
N SER A 676 12.04 4.27 22.60
CA SER A 676 13.07 5.26 22.21
C SER A 676 14.08 4.66 21.24
N SER A 677 14.58 3.46 21.52
CA SER A 677 15.52 2.77 20.63
C SER A 677 14.94 2.52 19.23
N ILE A 678 13.62 2.28 19.13
CA ILE A 678 12.92 2.13 17.85
C ILE A 678 12.87 3.46 17.10
N ARG A 679 12.59 4.58 17.79
CA ARG A 679 12.62 5.94 17.22
C ARG A 679 14.02 6.33 16.73
N ASP A 680 15.06 6.01 17.49
CA ASP A 680 16.46 6.23 17.10
C ASP A 680 16.86 5.31 15.93
N PHE A 681 16.39 4.06 15.92
CA PHE A 681 16.64 3.12 14.84
C PHE A 681 16.05 3.57 13.50
N VAL A 682 14.80 4.05 13.48
CA VAL A 682 14.17 4.57 12.26
C VAL A 682 14.68 5.98 11.91
N GLY A 683 14.92 6.85 12.91
CA GLY A 683 15.46 8.19 12.73
C GLY A 683 16.86 8.23 12.12
N GLY A 684 17.72 7.26 12.46
CA GLY A 684 19.03 7.13 11.83
C GLY A 684 19.04 6.58 10.40
N ARG A 685 17.88 6.34 9.75
CA ARG A 685 17.78 5.55 8.50
C ARG A 685 16.78 6.11 7.50
N ASP A 686 17.04 5.91 6.20
CA ASP A 686 16.05 6.05 5.11
C ASP A 686 15.12 4.83 5.11
N LEU A 687 14.26 4.75 6.14
CA LEU A 687 13.44 3.58 6.44
C LEU A 687 12.01 4.01 6.79
N GLU A 688 11.03 3.37 6.15
CA GLU A 688 9.63 3.42 6.56
C GLU A 688 9.27 2.06 7.17
N LEU A 689 8.61 2.07 8.32
CA LEU A 689 8.13 0.89 9.02
C LEU A 689 6.62 0.94 9.17
N THR A 690 5.96 -0.18 8.86
CA THR A 690 4.63 -0.48 9.38
C THR A 690 4.79 -1.08 10.76
N VAL A 691 4.14 -0.48 11.77
CA VAL A 691 4.30 -0.86 13.17
C VAL A 691 2.97 -1.32 13.73
N TYR A 692 2.95 -2.59 14.16
CA TYR A 692 1.86 -3.17 14.95
C TYR A 692 2.32 -3.19 16.40
N SER A 693 1.87 -2.24 17.21
CA SER A 693 2.04 -2.30 18.66
C SER A 693 0.82 -2.98 19.26
N GLY A 694 0.94 -3.89 20.22
CA GLY A 694 -0.22 -4.62 20.72
C GLY A 694 0.01 -5.34 22.03
N THR A 695 -1.00 -6.11 22.44
CA THR A 695 -1.01 -6.83 23.71
C THR A 695 -1.48 -8.27 23.54
N TYR A 696 -1.01 -9.19 24.38
CA TYR A 696 -1.36 -10.61 24.30
C TYR A 696 -1.45 -11.28 25.68
N GLY A 697 -2.35 -12.27 25.79
CA GLY A 697 -2.62 -13.03 27.01
C GLY A 697 -3.21 -12.19 28.14
N VAL A 698 -3.49 -12.83 29.28
CA VAL A 698 -3.83 -12.14 30.54
C VAL A 698 -2.77 -12.56 31.56
N GLN A 699 -2.19 -11.60 32.27
CA GLN A 699 -1.20 -11.90 33.30
C GLN A 699 -1.86 -12.54 34.52
N LYS A 700 -1.08 -13.32 35.27
CA LYS A 700 -1.54 -14.00 36.48
C LYS A 700 -0.72 -13.59 37.69
N LEU A 701 -1.38 -13.47 38.84
CA LEU A 701 -0.75 -13.21 40.13
C LEU A 701 -1.14 -14.32 41.11
N ALA A 702 -0.18 -14.75 41.91
CA ALA A 702 -0.41 -15.75 42.96
C ALA A 702 -1.19 -15.14 44.13
N ASP A 703 -2.30 -15.80 44.48
CA ASP A 703 -3.12 -15.48 45.65
C ASP A 703 -2.45 -15.89 46.98
N GLY A 704 -3.19 -15.79 48.09
CA GLY A 704 -2.68 -16.13 49.42
C GLY A 704 -2.34 -17.61 49.65
N ASN A 705 -2.81 -18.52 48.79
CA ASN A 705 -2.53 -19.95 48.84
C ASN A 705 -1.41 -20.37 47.85
N GLY A 706 -1.06 -19.49 46.91
CA GLY A 706 -0.11 -19.75 45.83
C GLY A 706 -0.75 -20.10 44.49
N ASP A 707 -2.09 -20.07 44.39
CA ASP A 707 -2.80 -20.34 43.13
C ASP A 707 -2.83 -19.08 42.24
N TYR A 708 -2.66 -19.26 40.93
CA TYR A 708 -2.47 -18.16 39.97
C TYR A 708 -3.78 -17.69 39.34
N GLN A 709 -4.23 -16.49 39.71
CA GLN A 709 -5.48 -15.89 39.24
C GLN A 709 -5.23 -14.87 38.11
N GLU A 710 -6.11 -14.83 37.10
CA GLU A 710 -6.04 -13.87 36.00
C GLU A 710 -6.48 -12.47 36.42
N VAL A 711 -5.72 -11.46 35.98
CA VAL A 711 -5.94 -10.06 36.40
C VAL A 711 -6.82 -9.31 35.41
N MET A 712 -8.04 -9.01 35.84
CA MET A 712 -9.01 -8.15 35.14
C MET A 712 -9.21 -6.86 35.95
N LEU A 713 -9.15 -5.68 35.33
CA LEU A 713 -9.33 -4.42 36.06
C LEU A 713 -10.81 -4.06 36.30
N ASP A 714 -11.71 -4.55 35.45
CA ASP A 714 -13.16 -4.46 35.63
C ASP A 714 -13.71 -5.85 35.92
N PHE A 715 -13.71 -6.21 37.21
CA PHE A 715 -14.07 -7.54 37.71
C PHE A 715 -15.22 -7.43 38.70
N ASP A 716 -16.27 -8.24 38.51
CA ASP A 716 -17.30 -8.50 39.50
C ASP A 716 -17.73 -9.98 39.43
N PRO A 717 -17.40 -10.80 40.45
CA PRO A 717 -17.72 -12.23 40.45
C PRO A 717 -19.22 -12.49 40.66
N THR A 718 -19.98 -11.51 41.16
CA THR A 718 -21.43 -11.63 41.39
C THR A 718 -22.21 -11.48 40.08
N GLU A 719 -21.76 -10.54 39.24
CA GLU A 719 -22.34 -10.28 37.91
C GLU A 719 -21.71 -11.14 36.80
N GLY A 720 -20.62 -11.85 37.09
CA GLY A 720 -19.81 -12.57 36.09
C GLY A 720 -19.04 -11.63 35.16
N ARG A 721 -18.85 -10.37 35.55
CA ARG A 721 -18.20 -9.32 34.75
C ARG A 721 -16.68 -9.49 34.81
N GLN A 722 -16.07 -9.66 33.65
CA GLN A 722 -14.62 -9.79 33.47
C GLN A 722 -14.21 -9.01 32.21
N ARG A 723 -13.74 -7.77 32.38
CA ARG A 723 -13.33 -6.86 31.30
C ARG A 723 -12.05 -6.12 31.68
N VAL A 724 -11.44 -5.47 30.70
CA VAL A 724 -10.15 -4.75 30.83
C VAL A 724 -9.06 -5.70 31.33
N PRO A 725 -8.70 -6.75 30.56
CA PRO A 725 -7.64 -7.67 30.94
C PRO A 725 -6.32 -6.94 31.09
N ALA A 726 -5.58 -7.23 32.16
CA ALA A 726 -4.19 -6.82 32.28
C ALA A 726 -3.33 -7.78 31.45
N PRO A 727 -2.75 -7.36 30.32
CA PRO A 727 -2.13 -8.28 29.39
C PRO A 727 -0.87 -8.92 29.96
N ALA A 728 -0.58 -10.15 29.54
CA ALA A 728 0.66 -10.85 29.89
C ALA A 728 1.87 -10.24 29.17
N LEU A 729 1.70 -9.87 27.90
CA LEU A 729 2.73 -9.33 27.03
C LEU A 729 2.28 -8.00 26.40
N TYR A 730 3.22 -7.07 26.28
CA TYR A 730 3.20 -6.01 25.27
C TYR A 730 4.13 -6.41 24.12
N TYR A 731 3.81 -6.00 22.89
CA TYR A 731 4.69 -6.22 21.75
C TYR A 731 4.70 -5.02 20.80
N LYS A 732 5.80 -4.87 20.05
CA LYS A 732 5.88 -4.08 18.83
C LYS A 732 6.47 -4.93 17.71
N ILE A 733 5.71 -5.13 16.64
CA ILE A 733 6.23 -5.70 15.39
C ILE A 733 6.62 -4.54 14.47
N LEU A 734 7.88 -4.52 14.07
CA LEU A 734 8.42 -3.60 13.08
C LEU A 734 8.48 -4.32 11.73
N HIS A 735 7.81 -3.80 10.71
CA HIS A 735 7.79 -4.38 9.37
C HIS A 735 8.24 -3.36 8.31
N ASP A 736 9.42 -3.59 7.76
CA ASP A 736 9.88 -2.96 6.52
C ASP A 736 9.21 -3.67 5.34
N GLU A 737 8.07 -3.13 4.90
CA GLU A 737 7.30 -3.63 3.75
C GLU A 737 8.10 -3.60 2.43
N ARG A 738 9.09 -2.71 2.31
CA ARG A 738 9.90 -2.47 1.10
C ARG A 738 10.93 -3.58 0.90
N ASN A 739 11.58 -4.03 1.97
CA ASN A 739 12.54 -5.14 1.93
C ASN A 739 11.93 -6.49 2.40
N ASN A 740 10.66 -6.49 2.80
CA ASN A 740 9.96 -7.56 3.52
C ASN A 740 10.76 -8.13 4.70
N ALA A 741 11.36 -7.24 5.48
CA ALA A 741 12.10 -7.56 6.68
C ALA A 741 11.32 -7.14 7.93
N GLY A 742 11.41 -7.88 9.02
CA GLY A 742 10.72 -7.50 10.24
C GLY A 742 11.27 -8.16 11.50
N ILE A 743 10.94 -7.59 12.65
CA ILE A 743 11.27 -8.13 13.97
C ILE A 743 10.13 -7.87 14.94
N ALA A 744 9.81 -8.85 15.78
CA ALA A 744 8.89 -8.66 16.89
C ALA A 744 9.71 -8.39 18.15
N ILE A 745 9.40 -7.31 18.86
CA ILE A 745 9.94 -6.98 20.18
C ILE A 745 8.84 -7.21 21.21
N ILE A 746 9.13 -7.95 22.27
CA ILE A 746 8.17 -8.37 23.29
C ILE A 746 8.65 -7.92 24.67
N GLY A 747 7.75 -7.38 25.48
CA GLY A 747 7.95 -7.06 26.89
C GLY A 747 6.94 -7.80 27.76
N VAL A 748 7.45 -8.45 28.81
CA VAL A 748 6.67 -9.21 29.78
C VAL A 748 6.10 -8.25 30.82
N ASN A 749 4.78 -8.08 30.78
CA ASN A 749 4.05 -7.15 31.62
C ASN A 749 3.66 -7.79 32.97
N ASN A 750 4.61 -8.42 33.64
CA ASN A 750 4.44 -8.86 35.01
C ASN A 750 5.77 -8.73 35.75
N VAL A 751 5.83 -7.77 36.67
CA VAL A 751 7.05 -7.40 37.42
C VAL A 751 7.24 -8.20 38.71
N HIS A 752 6.32 -9.12 38.99
CA HIS A 752 6.35 -10.00 40.17
C HIS A 752 6.88 -11.41 39.86
N ILE A 753 7.12 -11.74 38.59
CA ILE A 753 7.56 -13.08 38.21
C ILE A 753 9.02 -13.35 38.57
N ASN A 754 9.32 -14.63 38.77
CA ASN A 754 10.68 -15.15 38.91
C ASN A 754 11.16 -15.88 37.64
N GLY A 755 12.42 -16.35 37.66
CA GLY A 755 13.03 -17.02 36.53
C GLY A 755 12.43 -18.40 36.17
N THR A 756 11.67 -19.04 37.07
CA THR A 756 10.96 -20.30 36.78
C THR A 756 9.67 -20.06 36.02
N GLU A 757 8.92 -19.01 36.35
CA GLU A 757 7.65 -18.61 35.71
C GLU A 757 7.84 -17.99 34.32
N LEU A 758 9.02 -17.43 34.03
CA LEU A 758 9.30 -16.78 32.73
C LEU A 758 8.94 -17.65 31.52
N ARG A 759 9.04 -18.98 31.63
CA ARG A 759 8.72 -19.91 30.54
C ARG A 759 7.29 -19.75 30.01
N ASP A 760 6.34 -19.40 30.86
CA ASP A 760 4.94 -19.23 30.48
C ASP A 760 4.69 -17.92 29.68
N TYR A 761 5.69 -17.03 29.66
CA TYR A 761 5.67 -15.74 28.96
C TYR A 761 6.54 -15.74 27.69
N LEU A 762 7.28 -16.81 27.39
CA LEU A 762 8.11 -16.95 26.20
C LEU A 762 7.35 -17.68 25.08
N VAL A 763 6.76 -16.94 24.15
CA VAL A 763 5.90 -17.50 23.08
C VAL A 763 6.67 -17.85 21.79
N CYS A 764 7.97 -17.56 21.73
CA CYS A 764 8.84 -17.75 20.57
C CYS A 764 10.32 -17.73 21.00
N ASP A 765 11.24 -18.09 20.11
CA ASP A 765 12.67 -18.16 20.43
C ASP A 765 13.26 -16.77 20.67
N ASP A 766 13.84 -16.55 21.87
CA ASP A 766 14.51 -15.30 22.22
C ASP A 766 15.76 -15.07 21.37
N ILE A 767 15.64 -14.19 20.39
CA ILE A 767 16.73 -13.67 19.57
C ILE A 767 17.20 -12.28 20.03
N GLY A 768 16.81 -11.82 21.22
CA GLY A 768 17.12 -10.49 21.77
C GLY A 768 18.62 -10.20 21.88
N ASP A 769 19.46 -11.22 22.09
CA ASP A 769 20.93 -11.07 22.10
C ASP A 769 21.52 -10.77 20.70
N LYS A 770 20.71 -10.81 19.63
CA LYS A 770 21.08 -10.38 18.26
C LYS A 770 20.63 -8.94 17.94
N VAL A 771 20.00 -8.24 18.90
CA VAL A 771 19.40 -6.91 18.71
C VAL A 771 20.23 -5.86 19.43
N GLU A 772 21.35 -5.50 18.82
CA GLU A 772 22.36 -4.60 19.39
C GLU A 772 21.93 -3.11 19.47
N TRP A 773 20.86 -2.73 18.77
CA TRP A 773 20.41 -1.34 18.64
C TRP A 773 19.40 -0.89 19.71
N ILE A 774 19.06 -1.75 20.68
CA ILE A 774 18.15 -1.41 21.79
C ILE A 774 18.93 -1.27 23.13
N ASP A 775 18.84 -0.10 23.77
CA ASP A 775 19.38 0.14 25.13
C ASP A 775 18.42 -0.36 26.22
N TRP A 776 18.29 -1.68 26.34
CA TRP A 776 17.43 -2.34 27.32
C TRP A 776 18.18 -3.11 28.41
N GLN A 777 17.57 -3.20 29.59
CA GLN A 777 17.96 -4.16 30.62
C GLN A 777 17.10 -5.42 30.45
N ARG A 778 17.20 -6.06 29.29
CA ARG A 778 16.22 -7.07 28.82
C ARG A 778 15.96 -8.24 29.77
N ARG A 779 16.90 -8.58 30.66
CA ARG A 779 16.79 -9.69 31.63
C ARG A 779 16.37 -9.24 33.05
N ASN A 780 15.99 -7.98 33.26
CA ASN A 780 15.66 -7.44 34.58
C ASN A 780 14.14 -7.47 34.86
N PHE A 781 13.69 -8.47 35.63
CA PHE A 781 12.28 -8.70 35.94
C PHE A 781 11.59 -7.53 36.66
N THR A 782 12.28 -6.79 37.53
CA THR A 782 11.69 -5.71 38.35
C THR A 782 11.32 -4.46 37.53
N ILE A 783 11.73 -4.42 36.26
CA ILE A 783 11.36 -3.39 35.28
C ILE A 783 10.82 -4.01 33.99
N GLY A 784 10.34 -5.26 34.05
CA GLY A 784 9.81 -6.03 32.93
C GLY A 784 10.92 -6.69 32.08
N TYR A 785 10.82 -8.01 31.93
CA TYR A 785 11.70 -8.77 31.05
C TYR A 785 11.35 -8.48 29.57
N CYS A 786 12.35 -8.31 28.70
CA CYS A 786 12.16 -8.08 27.28
C CYS A 786 12.94 -9.10 26.43
N TYR A 787 12.39 -9.42 25.26
CA TYR A 787 13.01 -10.29 24.26
C TYR A 787 12.61 -9.87 22.84
N ALA A 788 13.22 -10.50 21.85
CA ALA A 788 12.84 -10.35 20.45
C ALA A 788 12.60 -11.71 19.81
N CYS A 789 11.79 -11.73 18.75
CA CYS A 789 11.44 -12.93 17.99
C CYS A 789 11.41 -12.69 16.48
N ASP A 790 11.49 -13.79 15.73
CA ASP A 790 11.00 -13.80 14.36
C ASP A 790 9.50 -13.46 14.31
N VAL A 791 9.11 -12.65 13.34
CA VAL A 791 7.74 -12.13 13.23
C VAL A 791 6.73 -13.23 12.94
N ASN A 792 7.08 -14.21 12.09
CA ASN A 792 6.15 -15.27 11.71
C ASN A 792 5.96 -16.25 12.85
N GLN A 793 7.04 -16.58 13.57
CA GLN A 793 6.98 -17.42 14.78
C GLN A 793 6.11 -16.76 15.84
N PHE A 794 6.36 -15.48 16.16
CA PHE A 794 5.56 -14.73 17.13
C PHE A 794 4.08 -14.63 16.72
N ASN A 795 3.80 -14.20 15.49
CA ASN A 795 2.44 -14.05 14.98
C ASN A 795 1.67 -15.38 14.97
N ALA A 796 2.34 -16.50 14.66
CA ALA A 796 1.74 -17.83 14.76
C ALA A 796 1.42 -18.23 16.21
N ALA A 797 2.33 -17.97 17.15
CA ALA A 797 2.17 -18.31 18.55
C ALA A 797 1.03 -17.55 19.25
N ILE A 798 0.79 -16.29 18.87
CA ILE A 798 -0.29 -15.47 19.45
C ILE A 798 -1.65 -15.60 18.72
N GLY A 799 -1.83 -16.63 17.88
CA GLY A 799 -3.12 -16.93 17.22
C GLY A 799 -3.37 -16.24 15.87
N LYS A 800 -2.35 -15.60 15.27
CA LYS A 800 -2.40 -14.84 14.01
C LYS A 800 -3.40 -13.65 13.99
N PRO A 801 -3.37 -12.72 14.96
CA PRO A 801 -4.12 -11.47 14.89
C PRO A 801 -3.66 -10.57 13.73
N HIS A 802 -2.49 -10.84 13.13
CA HIS A 802 -1.99 -10.19 11.93
C HIS A 802 -2.00 -11.18 10.74
N PRO A 803 -3.15 -11.60 10.21
CA PRO A 803 -3.23 -12.71 9.24
C PRO A 803 -2.54 -12.42 7.90
N HIS A 804 -2.34 -11.16 7.55
CA HIS A 804 -1.65 -10.72 6.32
C HIS A 804 -0.12 -10.58 6.48
N LEU A 805 0.40 -10.72 7.70
CA LEU A 805 1.80 -10.47 8.02
C LEU A 805 2.63 -11.73 7.79
N ASN A 806 3.45 -11.70 6.73
CA ASN A 806 4.38 -12.76 6.37
C ASN A 806 5.74 -12.16 5.97
N VAL A 807 6.69 -12.21 6.91
CA VAL A 807 8.01 -11.58 6.81
C VAL A 807 9.02 -12.55 6.23
N ALA A 808 9.82 -12.12 5.26
CA ALA A 808 10.79 -13.00 4.59
C ALA A 808 12.18 -12.99 5.24
N ARG A 809 12.50 -11.98 6.06
CA ARG A 809 13.84 -11.76 6.63
C ARG A 809 13.74 -11.09 8.01
N LEU A 810 14.68 -11.40 8.91
CA LEU A 810 14.79 -10.69 10.18
C LEU A 810 15.27 -9.25 9.97
N LEU A 811 14.64 -8.27 10.62
CA LEU A 811 15.08 -6.88 10.66
C LEU A 811 16.22 -6.71 11.70
N THR A 812 17.41 -7.20 11.37
CA THR A 812 18.64 -6.84 12.07
C THR A 812 19.25 -5.56 11.47
N SER A 813 20.35 -5.07 12.05
CA SER A 813 21.05 -3.82 11.74
C SER A 813 21.74 -3.80 10.35
N GLY A 814 20.98 -4.03 9.28
CA GLY A 814 21.41 -4.08 7.87
C GLY A 814 21.77 -2.74 7.22
N ALA A 815 22.41 -1.83 7.96
CA ALA A 815 23.10 -0.67 7.43
C ALA A 815 24.14 -0.18 8.46
N VAL A 816 25.40 -0.52 8.23
CA VAL A 816 26.54 0.13 8.89
C VAL A 816 26.53 1.61 8.44
N PRO A 817 26.65 2.59 9.36
CA PRO A 817 26.85 3.97 8.95
C PRO A 817 28.12 4.05 8.11
N THR A 818 28.08 4.69 6.95
CA THR A 818 29.30 5.00 6.20
C THR A 818 30.09 6.04 6.97
N ILE A 819 30.84 5.59 7.98
CA ILE A 819 32.01 6.30 8.49
C ILE A 819 32.85 6.61 7.26
N GLY A 820 33.11 7.89 7.04
CA GLY A 820 33.79 8.36 5.85
C GLY A 820 35.06 7.57 5.63
N SER A 821 35.29 7.16 4.37
CA SER A 821 36.49 6.43 3.99
C SER A 821 37.73 7.27 4.29
N LEU A 822 38.29 7.09 5.49
CA LEU A 822 39.69 7.34 5.77
C LEU A 822 40.47 6.46 4.79
N SER A 823 40.90 7.09 3.70
CA SER A 823 41.61 6.41 2.63
C SER A 823 42.85 5.73 3.21
N LEU A 824 43.04 4.44 2.90
CA LEU A 824 44.27 3.73 3.29
C LEU A 824 45.55 4.42 2.74
N GLY A 825 45.41 5.30 1.74
CA GLY A 825 46.50 6.17 1.26
C GLY A 825 47.00 7.20 2.28
N ALA A 826 46.20 7.64 3.26
CA ALA A 826 46.63 8.64 4.24
C ALA A 826 47.60 8.05 5.30
N LEU A 827 47.42 6.77 5.66
CA LEU A 827 48.31 6.08 6.59
C LEU A 827 49.62 5.60 5.94
N LEU A 828 49.63 5.27 4.65
CA LEU A 828 50.88 5.00 3.94
C LEU A 828 51.71 6.27 3.67
N ALA A 829 51.06 7.41 3.37
CA ALA A 829 51.78 8.67 3.18
C ALA A 829 52.49 9.14 4.47
N ALA A 830 51.87 8.94 5.64
CA ALA A 830 52.46 9.30 6.93
C ALA A 830 53.65 8.39 7.32
N LEU A 831 53.63 7.10 6.98
CA LEU A 831 54.77 6.20 7.25
C LEU A 831 55.96 6.42 6.29
N LEU A 832 55.71 6.78 5.03
CA LEU A 832 56.78 7.01 4.05
C LEU A 832 57.54 8.33 4.29
N LEU A 833 56.90 9.35 4.88
CA LEU A 833 57.55 10.62 5.24
C LEU A 833 58.37 10.55 6.55
N LEU A 834 58.22 9.50 7.36
CA LEU A 834 59.02 9.28 8.58
C LEU A 834 60.24 8.36 8.36
N LEU A 835 60.39 7.78 7.16
CA LEU A 835 61.46 6.81 6.82
C LEU A 835 62.52 7.33 5.83
N HIS A 836 62.48 8.60 5.43
CA HIS A 836 63.48 9.23 4.54
C HIS A 836 64.11 10.52 5.12
N GLY A 837 63.92 10.78 6.42
CA GLY A 837 64.44 11.96 7.12
C GLY A 837 65.69 11.69 7.96
N GLY A 838 66.80 11.28 7.35
CA GLY A 838 68.08 11.14 8.08
C GLY A 838 69.26 10.68 7.22
N LEU A 839 70.44 11.28 7.46
CA LEU A 839 71.74 11.08 6.77
C LEU A 839 71.79 11.59 5.30
N PHE A 840 72.73 12.42 4.83
CA PHE A 840 73.71 13.31 5.48
C PHE A 840 74.11 14.46 4.50
N ALA A 841 74.26 15.66 5.06
CA ALA A 841 75.30 16.69 4.88
C ALA A 841 76.18 16.86 3.59
N THR A 842 76.61 18.12 3.40
CA THR A 842 77.80 18.64 2.68
C THR A 842 77.93 18.37 1.18
N CYS A 843 77.57 19.35 0.34
CA CYS A 843 78.48 20.34 -0.28
C CYS A 843 77.70 21.35 -1.13
#